data_AF-A0A7W4BAT6-F1
#
_entry.id   AF-A0A7W4BAT6-F1
#
_cell.length_a   1.000
_cell.length_b   1.000
_cell.length_c   1.000
_cell.angle_alpha   90.00
_cell.angle_beta   90.00
_cell.angle_gamma   90.00
#
_symmetry.space_group_name_H-M   'P 1'
#
loop_
_entity.id
_entity.type
_entity.pdbx_description
1 polymer ?
#
loop_
_entity_poly.entity_id
_entity_poly.type
_entity_poly.pdbx_seq_one_letter_code
_entity_poly.pdbx_strand_id
1 'polypeptide(L)'
;MKIIKTLSERIQDPIDGKVNIESQLYTLATDIEKKCREHLKRVITVLKEFDLHDGSHSEKVLENIEELLGDNTIKELSSYELFLLHLAPFLHDCAMAPAEWEIKLFQLTEGTEEFYTDAESVKHDLKRPFKLSEAIEFIKSKTLYQNFDEVSQWFFSPSDESKLIEELGDLLVNYQSFRNGHKEKLTKLKSVEEFELLNESIRTGFIRENHHLRIEQYIKNLSKIFETNLEQAAWGKQLARDLATICRSHCEDIPFIENVDSKSHYFGKETANLQMVAILLRLGDIIHFSFDRAPIEIRASKVFESNYSFHEWAVKNNGVNYTIENGLISFKAFCGTPKDYFKIHEYIDWIDVEIQNYFRFERNWKKNYLTELNEKVCRDGVRHDEDVFYPIRDLKFKLNQKQILELLMGVGLYKDKYSCLRELYQNALDACRCLKSSSSYQIDNSITFSLSDNEEGTYLICQDDGIGMTKDIIENYLLNIGNSYYKSSDFFKKQAQWEGNFTPTSQFGIGILSCFMIGSRIDITTKSLNEKVISCAIDGPHESFYYKFPNKLDTERIGTSGTIVKVLLSPSIKKELLVSELEKLELLLLGRGDRLNEEFQHYKKYFKDWDNHLFNKINQMVSTPTMGVKVKVSLVSGRNLEVGEKPYSYCEFENVKDELPFIDYLVSGNFMRMPDFTYSQVIPNTKNYKQFIEHQGIQVTCLICLPKNGFPFNDVKALNVSPFIGQYGVCIDGIAIDSNVSLDREIENLAAIERISLLNFTGDIRPQLSVDRKSVTSWPDNLSQCMSSITIKLINSIIETVKKHIESCNLLPDSNEVNLIWNYIFSRFEFASSYLIRELVNSDVGNVSWSELNELTATDTTIQNFIEAKELVIKSPNNVKKSKVAEQILLGKLLSAESISVTNNKVYIQAGQSFQLVNISDAYGYRDDEILISSSWDESIEFDLISEMLPVVPNRLFNALEKGEFAFKGKIGDKGIKINSYSNGLGALFKQDPVMISETMGLYSPEIDSFGNDDKDKIYSFHSRRTGFWLSEINSHKSMFEDKQFNVVFVFVSPRTLSDVEESSLSELLEKDPAYVKGVKEGWSILFTGMKQQNSIIKAGLQTRDDMVKELSESFWSEYEDKSFWFLDGTEMKRI
;
A
#
# COMPACT_ATOMS: atom_id res chain seq x y z
N MET A 1 -17.44 56.33 -26.33
CA MET A 1 -18.64 55.48 -26.23
C MET A 1 -19.64 55.86 -27.30
N LYS A 2 -19.76 55.02 -28.31
CA LYS A 2 -20.66 55.13 -29.47
C LYS A 2 -22.12 54.84 -29.11
N ILE A 3 -22.38 53.90 -28.20
CA ILE A 3 -23.74 53.49 -27.80
C ILE A 3 -24.49 54.67 -27.16
N ILE A 4 -23.93 55.26 -26.10
CA ILE A 4 -24.56 56.40 -25.41
C ILE A 4 -24.65 57.64 -26.30
N LYS A 5 -23.68 57.83 -27.21
CA LYS A 5 -23.71 58.90 -28.22
C LYS A 5 -24.85 58.70 -29.21
N THR A 6 -25.09 57.48 -29.67
CA THR A 6 -26.20 57.15 -30.57
C THR A 6 -27.54 57.38 -29.88
N LEU A 7 -27.67 57.03 -28.59
CA LEU A 7 -28.86 57.33 -27.79
C LEU A 7 -29.08 58.86 -27.65
N SER A 8 -28.00 59.63 -27.46
CA SER A 8 -28.05 61.10 -27.42
C SER A 8 -28.47 61.73 -28.75
N GLU A 9 -27.97 61.23 -29.88
CA GLU A 9 -28.31 61.72 -31.22
C GLU A 9 -29.81 61.53 -31.51
N ARG A 10 -30.43 60.45 -31.01
CA ARG A 10 -31.87 60.20 -31.17
C ARG A 10 -32.78 61.15 -30.40
N ILE A 11 -32.25 61.90 -29.44
CA ILE A 11 -33.03 62.94 -28.73
C ILE A 11 -33.53 64.01 -29.72
N GLN A 12 -32.79 64.26 -30.81
CA GLN A 12 -33.12 65.26 -31.82
C GLN A 12 -34.21 64.81 -32.80
N ASP A 13 -34.39 63.50 -32.97
CA ASP A 13 -35.42 62.89 -33.83
C ASP A 13 -36.07 61.68 -33.11
N PRO A 14 -36.94 61.91 -32.12
CA PRO A 14 -37.53 60.84 -31.30
C PRO A 14 -38.41 59.90 -32.13
N ILE A 15 -38.31 58.60 -31.86
CA ILE A 15 -39.01 57.57 -32.64
C ILE A 15 -40.53 57.65 -32.42
N ASP A 16 -40.96 58.00 -31.21
CA ASP A 16 -42.35 58.26 -30.86
C ASP A 16 -42.54 59.76 -30.62
N GLY A 17 -42.76 60.53 -31.70
CA GLY A 17 -42.80 62.01 -31.70
C GLY A 17 -43.85 62.70 -30.77
N LYS A 18 -44.46 61.97 -29.84
CA LYS A 18 -45.33 62.47 -28.76
C LYS A 18 -44.65 62.55 -27.39
N VAL A 19 -43.62 61.73 -27.11
CA VAL A 19 -42.89 61.66 -25.83
C VAL A 19 -41.43 61.36 -26.11
N ASN A 20 -40.51 62.21 -25.65
CA ASN A 20 -39.07 62.04 -25.84
C ASN A 20 -38.49 61.10 -24.76
N ILE A 21 -38.77 59.80 -24.90
CA ILE A 21 -38.30 58.76 -23.98
C ILE A 21 -36.78 58.64 -24.03
N GLU A 22 -36.17 58.91 -25.19
CA GLU A 22 -34.72 58.87 -25.43
C GLU A 22 -33.98 59.86 -24.54
N SER A 23 -34.51 61.08 -24.36
CA SER A 23 -33.96 62.07 -23.43
C SER A 23 -33.99 61.61 -21.98
N GLN A 24 -35.04 60.90 -21.58
CA GLN A 24 -35.19 60.37 -20.22
C GLN A 24 -34.22 59.22 -19.97
N LEU A 25 -34.13 58.27 -20.93
CA LEU A 25 -33.19 57.15 -20.89
C LEU A 25 -31.73 57.64 -20.86
N TYR A 26 -31.38 58.63 -21.70
CA TYR A 26 -30.04 59.20 -21.72
C TYR A 26 -29.67 59.84 -20.37
N THR A 27 -30.54 60.69 -19.83
CA THR A 27 -30.30 61.37 -18.54
C THR A 27 -30.12 60.33 -17.43
N LEU A 28 -31.05 59.37 -17.35
CA LEU A 28 -31.00 58.28 -16.37
C LEU A 28 -29.72 57.45 -16.48
N ALA A 29 -29.30 57.10 -17.70
CA ALA A 29 -28.08 56.35 -17.95
C ALA A 29 -26.84 57.10 -17.46
N THR A 30 -26.71 58.38 -17.82
CA THR A 30 -25.54 59.18 -17.42
C THR A 30 -25.44 59.41 -15.91
N ASP A 31 -26.58 59.58 -15.23
CA ASP A 31 -26.62 59.77 -13.78
C ASP A 31 -26.26 58.49 -13.03
N ILE A 32 -26.80 57.35 -13.45
CA ILE A 32 -26.50 56.04 -12.85
C ILE A 32 -25.04 55.67 -13.10
N GLU A 33 -24.54 55.81 -14.33
CA GLU A 33 -23.15 55.52 -14.69
C GLU A 33 -22.17 56.28 -13.78
N LYS A 34 -22.39 57.59 -13.60
CA LYS A 34 -21.55 58.44 -12.74
C LYS A 34 -21.50 57.93 -11.30
N LYS A 35 -22.63 57.46 -10.75
CA LYS A 35 -22.70 56.90 -9.39
C LYS A 35 -22.01 55.53 -9.30
N CYS A 36 -22.18 54.69 -10.33
CA CYS A 36 -21.54 53.37 -10.39
C CYS A 36 -20.01 53.50 -10.45
N ARG A 37 -19.48 54.42 -11.26
CA ARG A 37 -18.03 54.67 -11.35
C ARG A 37 -17.40 55.03 -10.02
N GLU A 38 -18.06 55.86 -9.22
CA GLU A 38 -17.58 56.20 -7.88
C GLU A 38 -17.69 55.01 -6.92
N HIS A 39 -18.75 54.21 -7.02
CA HIS A 39 -18.94 53.02 -6.18
C HIS A 39 -17.92 51.92 -6.48
N LEU A 40 -17.66 51.61 -7.75
CA LEU A 40 -16.75 50.54 -8.18
C LEU A 40 -15.29 50.76 -7.71
N LYS A 41 -14.87 52.01 -7.44
CA LYS A 41 -13.56 52.28 -6.81
C LYS A 41 -13.38 51.57 -5.47
N ARG A 42 -14.48 51.24 -4.78
CA ARG A 42 -14.45 50.52 -3.50
C ARG A 42 -14.02 49.06 -3.64
N VAL A 43 -14.10 48.45 -4.83
CA VAL A 43 -13.75 47.04 -5.04
C VAL A 43 -12.31 46.76 -4.66
N ILE A 44 -11.36 47.65 -4.99
CA ILE A 44 -9.94 47.51 -4.63
C ILE A 44 -9.73 47.48 -3.11
N THR A 45 -10.55 48.20 -2.35
CA THR A 45 -10.46 48.25 -0.89
C THR A 45 -11.09 47.01 -0.24
N VAL A 46 -12.19 46.50 -0.80
CA VAL A 46 -12.91 45.33 -0.28
C VAL A 46 -12.20 44.03 -0.66
N LEU A 47 -11.74 43.91 -1.91
CA LEU A 47 -11.08 42.74 -2.48
C LEU A 47 -9.61 43.08 -2.79
N LYS A 48 -8.80 43.22 -1.73
CA LYS A 48 -7.44 43.80 -1.78
C LYS A 48 -6.50 43.13 -2.78
N GLU A 49 -6.63 41.83 -3.02
CA GLU A 49 -5.76 41.07 -3.91
C GLU A 49 -6.31 40.91 -5.32
N PHE A 50 -7.57 41.28 -5.56
CA PHE A 50 -8.22 41.11 -6.84
C PHE A 50 -7.75 42.17 -7.85
N ASP A 51 -7.83 41.84 -9.13
CA ASP A 51 -7.52 42.73 -10.25
C ASP A 51 -8.59 43.81 -10.42
N LEU A 52 -8.35 44.79 -11.29
CA LEU A 52 -9.20 45.97 -11.39
C LEU A 52 -10.61 45.60 -11.90
N HIS A 53 -11.60 46.02 -11.12
CA HIS A 53 -13.04 45.98 -11.44
C HIS A 53 -13.64 47.36 -11.12
N ASP A 54 -12.91 48.42 -11.51
CA ASP A 54 -13.36 49.79 -11.34
C ASP A 54 -14.02 50.32 -12.63
N GLY A 55 -14.31 51.62 -12.68
CA GLY A 55 -14.90 52.23 -13.86
C GLY A 55 -14.14 51.96 -15.16
N SER A 56 -12.81 51.83 -15.14
CA SER A 56 -12.01 51.56 -16.34
C SER A 56 -12.30 50.17 -16.93
N HIS A 57 -12.54 49.18 -16.06
CA HIS A 57 -12.96 47.85 -16.50
C HIS A 57 -14.33 47.91 -17.20
N SER A 58 -15.32 48.56 -16.58
CA SER A 58 -16.65 48.73 -17.18
C SER A 58 -16.62 49.47 -18.51
N GLU A 59 -15.77 50.51 -18.65
CA GLU A 59 -15.56 51.19 -19.92
C GLU A 59 -15.04 50.23 -20.98
N LYS A 60 -14.07 49.39 -20.61
CA LYS A 60 -13.46 48.46 -21.55
C LYS A 60 -14.42 47.34 -21.97
N VAL A 61 -15.25 46.85 -21.06
CA VAL A 61 -16.34 45.91 -21.39
C VAL A 61 -17.31 46.54 -22.40
N LEU A 62 -17.69 47.80 -22.19
CA LEU A 62 -18.56 48.51 -23.13
C LEU A 62 -17.86 48.76 -24.49
N GLU A 63 -16.57 49.11 -24.50
CA GLU A 63 -15.79 49.22 -25.74
C GLU A 63 -15.75 47.89 -26.51
N ASN A 64 -15.55 46.76 -25.82
CA ASN A 64 -15.56 45.44 -26.45
C ASN A 64 -16.91 45.14 -27.12
N ILE A 65 -18.01 45.46 -26.44
CA ILE A 65 -19.36 45.34 -26.98
C ILE A 65 -19.53 46.24 -28.22
N GLU A 66 -19.05 47.49 -28.17
CA GLU A 66 -19.10 48.43 -29.28
C GLU A 66 -18.28 47.96 -30.50
N GLU A 67 -17.10 47.38 -30.28
CA GLU A 67 -16.23 46.82 -31.32
C GLU A 67 -16.84 45.58 -31.97
N LEU A 68 -17.47 44.70 -31.18
CA LEU A 68 -18.17 43.52 -31.69
C LEU A 68 -19.39 43.90 -32.55
N LEU A 69 -20.21 44.84 -32.08
CA LEU A 69 -21.42 45.26 -32.79
C LEU A 69 -21.11 46.02 -34.08
N GLY A 70 -20.10 46.89 -34.06
CA GLY A 70 -19.79 47.80 -35.15
C GLY A 70 -20.78 48.95 -35.32
N ASP A 71 -20.35 50.00 -36.02
CA ASP A 71 -21.09 51.27 -36.10
C ASP A 71 -22.47 51.16 -36.76
N ASN A 72 -22.62 50.25 -37.74
CA ASN A 72 -23.88 50.07 -38.46
C ASN A 72 -24.92 49.39 -37.56
N THR A 73 -24.55 48.32 -36.88
CA THR A 73 -25.48 47.60 -35.98
C THR A 73 -25.93 48.49 -34.83
N ILE A 74 -25.01 49.25 -34.23
CA ILE A 74 -25.32 50.17 -33.11
C ILE A 74 -26.43 51.16 -33.51
N LYS A 75 -26.37 51.71 -34.74
CA LYS A 75 -27.39 52.66 -35.24
C LYS A 75 -28.78 52.03 -35.41
N GLU A 76 -28.85 50.71 -35.57
CA GLU A 76 -30.08 49.96 -35.78
C GLU A 76 -30.66 49.34 -34.48
N LEU A 77 -29.98 49.46 -33.34
CA LEU A 77 -30.48 48.97 -32.05
C LEU A 77 -31.68 49.79 -31.57
N SER A 78 -32.55 49.25 -30.72
CA SER A 78 -33.60 50.07 -30.11
C SER A 78 -33.04 51.01 -29.04
N SER A 79 -33.78 52.07 -28.69
CA SER A 79 -33.34 53.01 -27.65
C SER A 79 -33.19 52.33 -26.28
N TYR A 80 -34.00 51.29 -26.03
CA TYR A 80 -33.89 50.43 -24.85
C TYR A 80 -32.68 49.50 -24.90
N GLU A 81 -32.35 48.90 -26.04
CA GLU A 81 -31.13 48.10 -26.20
C GLU A 81 -29.88 48.97 -25.97
N LEU A 82 -29.83 50.19 -26.54
CA LEU A 82 -28.74 51.15 -26.31
C LEU A 82 -28.60 51.51 -24.82
N PHE A 83 -29.72 51.77 -24.14
CA PHE A 83 -29.74 52.06 -22.71
C PHE A 83 -29.22 50.87 -21.87
N LEU A 84 -29.71 49.66 -22.13
CA LEU A 84 -29.34 48.46 -21.38
C LEU A 84 -27.88 48.06 -21.62
N LEU A 85 -27.40 48.09 -22.87
CA LEU A 85 -26.00 47.80 -23.21
C LEU A 85 -25.03 48.82 -22.60
N HIS A 86 -25.46 50.09 -22.47
CA HIS A 86 -24.64 51.11 -21.82
C HIS A 86 -24.53 50.89 -20.31
N LEU A 87 -25.65 50.63 -19.62
CA LEU A 87 -25.67 50.55 -18.16
C LEU A 87 -25.21 49.21 -17.58
N ALA A 88 -25.46 48.09 -18.27
CA ALA A 88 -25.15 46.77 -17.72
C ALA A 88 -23.64 46.59 -17.39
N PRO A 89 -22.68 47.02 -18.24
CA PRO A 89 -21.25 46.98 -17.91
C PRO A 89 -20.85 47.73 -16.64
N PHE A 90 -21.50 48.85 -16.32
CA PHE A 90 -21.21 49.62 -15.10
C PHE A 90 -21.87 49.06 -13.84
N LEU A 91 -22.94 48.28 -13.99
CA LEU A 91 -23.70 47.76 -12.87
C LEU A 91 -23.27 46.35 -12.47
N HIS A 92 -22.94 45.46 -13.41
CA HIS A 92 -22.81 44.02 -13.14
C HIS A 92 -21.87 43.66 -11.96
N ASP A 93 -20.76 44.38 -11.81
CA ASP A 93 -19.78 44.21 -10.74
C ASP A 93 -20.03 45.03 -9.48
N CYS A 94 -21.04 45.90 -9.43
CA CYS A 94 -21.24 46.81 -8.28
C CYS A 94 -21.45 46.06 -6.96
N ALA A 95 -21.92 44.80 -7.00
CA ALA A 95 -22.08 43.96 -5.82
C ALA A 95 -20.77 43.32 -5.31
N MET A 96 -19.65 43.44 -6.05
CA MET A 96 -18.31 43.11 -5.54
C MET A 96 -17.83 44.08 -4.45
N ALA A 97 -18.48 45.25 -4.32
CA ALA A 97 -18.22 46.24 -3.28
C ALA A 97 -19.43 46.37 -2.31
N PRO A 98 -19.62 45.40 -1.40
CA PRO A 98 -20.63 45.46 -0.34
C PRO A 98 -20.61 46.78 0.45
N ALA A 99 -21.75 47.11 1.06
CA ALA A 99 -21.83 48.17 2.05
C ALA A 99 -21.12 47.78 3.36
N GLU A 100 -20.69 48.77 4.15
CA GLU A 100 -19.93 48.52 5.38
C GLU A 100 -20.72 47.67 6.40
N TRP A 101 -22.03 47.87 6.51
CA TRP A 101 -22.88 47.08 7.40
C TRP A 101 -23.04 45.62 6.97
N GLU A 102 -22.91 45.32 5.67
CA GLU A 102 -22.91 43.93 5.18
C GLU A 102 -21.59 43.24 5.52
N ILE A 103 -20.45 43.94 5.38
CA ILE A 103 -19.13 43.41 5.79
C ILE A 103 -19.11 43.15 7.29
N LYS A 104 -19.65 44.09 8.08
CA LYS A 104 -19.79 43.92 9.53
C LYS A 104 -20.69 42.73 9.88
N LEU A 105 -21.79 42.53 9.14
CA LEU A 105 -22.67 41.38 9.32
C LEU A 105 -21.95 40.05 9.06
N PHE A 106 -21.08 39.98 8.05
CA PHE A 106 -20.22 38.82 7.82
C PHE A 106 -19.32 38.56 9.03
N GLN A 107 -18.59 39.58 9.49
CA GLN A 107 -17.66 39.46 10.62
C GLN A 107 -18.36 38.96 11.90
N LEU A 108 -19.59 39.40 12.16
CA LEU A 108 -20.36 39.03 13.34
C LEU A 108 -20.83 37.57 13.38
N THR A 109 -20.73 36.81 12.28
CA THR A 109 -21.11 35.39 12.26
C THR A 109 -19.93 34.44 12.12
N GLU A 110 -18.76 34.94 11.74
CA GLU A 110 -17.58 34.15 11.41
C GLU A 110 -16.91 33.52 12.63
N GLY A 111 -16.49 32.26 12.52
CA GLY A 111 -15.73 31.59 13.57
C GLY A 111 -16.34 30.28 14.01
N THR A 112 -15.46 29.42 14.51
CA THR A 112 -15.79 28.19 15.22
C THR A 112 -15.78 28.44 16.72
N GLU A 113 -16.15 27.44 17.52
CA GLU A 113 -16.06 27.54 18.99
C GLU A 113 -14.62 27.82 19.46
N GLU A 114 -13.63 27.24 18.78
CA GLU A 114 -12.21 27.32 19.15
C GLU A 114 -11.46 28.47 18.45
N PHE A 115 -11.76 28.74 17.18
CA PHE A 115 -11.06 29.74 16.35
C PHE A 115 -12.00 30.84 15.87
N TYR A 116 -11.70 32.08 16.23
CA TYR A 116 -12.45 33.28 15.86
C TYR A 116 -11.56 34.52 15.93
N THR A 117 -11.86 35.54 15.11
CA THR A 117 -11.11 36.80 15.06
C THR A 117 -11.80 37.92 15.82
N ASP A 118 -13.12 38.00 15.71
CA ASP A 118 -13.92 39.03 16.38
C ASP A 118 -14.58 38.45 17.64
N ALA A 119 -14.35 39.11 18.77
CA ALA A 119 -14.96 38.72 20.05
C ALA A 119 -16.48 38.95 20.07
N GLU A 120 -17.02 39.83 19.22
CA GLU A 120 -18.46 40.06 19.09
C GLU A 120 -19.18 39.03 18.21
N SER A 121 -18.41 38.16 17.53
CA SER A 121 -18.94 37.13 16.66
C SER A 121 -19.73 36.06 17.43
N VAL A 122 -20.82 35.58 16.83
CA VAL A 122 -21.59 34.44 17.35
C VAL A 122 -20.99 33.08 17.01
N LYS A 123 -19.85 33.04 16.29
CA LYS A 123 -19.08 31.82 15.99
C LYS A 123 -19.98 30.73 15.38
N HIS A 124 -20.57 31.03 14.23
CA HIS A 124 -21.64 30.22 13.65
C HIS A 124 -21.17 29.19 12.61
N ASP A 125 -19.87 29.00 12.46
CA ASP A 125 -19.34 27.99 11.56
C ASP A 125 -19.69 26.58 12.07
N LEU A 126 -19.98 25.68 11.13
CA LEU A 126 -20.33 24.27 11.38
C LEU A 126 -21.69 24.04 12.07
N LYS A 127 -22.49 25.09 12.22
CA LYS A 127 -23.86 25.04 12.77
C LYS A 127 -24.88 25.16 11.65
N ARG A 128 -26.12 24.71 11.89
CA ARG A 128 -27.21 24.93 10.91
C ARG A 128 -27.33 26.43 10.61
N PRO A 129 -27.41 26.87 9.34
CA PRO A 129 -27.72 28.25 9.04
C PRO A 129 -29.01 28.68 9.75
N PHE A 130 -29.07 29.96 10.12
CA PHE A 130 -30.29 30.54 10.67
C PHE A 130 -31.45 30.38 9.70
N LYS A 131 -32.65 30.24 10.24
CA LYS A 131 -33.87 30.56 9.49
C LYS A 131 -33.95 32.07 9.33
N LEU A 132 -34.63 32.55 8.29
CA LEU A 132 -34.80 33.99 8.04
C LEU A 132 -35.33 34.73 9.29
N SER A 133 -36.29 34.15 10.02
CA SER A 133 -36.79 34.75 11.27
C SER A 133 -35.73 34.89 12.36
N GLU A 134 -34.85 33.89 12.50
CA GLU A 134 -33.74 33.90 13.47
C GLU A 134 -32.68 34.94 13.06
N ALA A 135 -32.38 35.05 11.76
CA ALA A 135 -31.48 36.04 11.21
C ALA A 135 -31.99 37.47 11.43
N ILE A 136 -33.28 37.72 11.20
CA ILE A 136 -33.91 39.03 11.43
C ILE A 136 -33.85 39.43 12.92
N GLU A 137 -34.14 38.49 13.83
CA GLU A 137 -34.02 38.76 15.27
C GLU A 137 -32.57 39.06 15.66
N PHE A 138 -31.62 38.30 15.12
CA PHE A 138 -30.19 38.54 15.33
C PHE A 138 -29.76 39.92 14.85
N ILE A 139 -30.13 40.31 13.64
CA ILE A 139 -29.82 41.62 13.06
C ILE A 139 -30.39 42.75 13.92
N LYS A 140 -31.65 42.63 14.36
CA LYS A 140 -32.28 43.62 15.24
C LYS A 140 -31.61 43.74 16.61
N SER A 141 -30.92 42.69 17.06
CA SER A 141 -30.19 42.68 18.33
C SER A 141 -28.78 43.29 18.25
N LYS A 142 -28.28 43.59 17.05
CA LYS A 142 -26.91 44.06 16.79
C LYS A 142 -26.90 45.46 16.17
N THR A 143 -25.90 46.26 16.50
CA THR A 143 -25.72 47.59 15.91
C THR A 143 -24.86 47.51 14.65
N LEU A 144 -25.50 47.28 13.48
CA LEU A 144 -24.80 47.17 12.19
C LEU A 144 -24.52 48.54 11.54
N TYR A 145 -25.42 49.49 11.71
CA TYR A 145 -25.37 50.85 11.16
C TYR A 145 -25.92 51.84 12.22
N GLN A 146 -25.63 53.15 12.09
CA GLN A 146 -26.03 54.13 13.12
C GLN A 146 -27.53 54.45 13.08
N ASN A 147 -28.05 54.77 11.90
CA ASN A 147 -29.46 55.04 11.65
C ASN A 147 -29.79 54.78 10.17
N PHE A 148 -31.07 54.60 9.85
CA PHE A 148 -31.50 54.35 8.48
C PHE A 148 -31.34 55.56 7.56
N ASP A 149 -31.31 56.79 8.08
CA ASP A 149 -31.12 57.99 7.25
C ASP A 149 -29.75 57.96 6.56
N GLU A 150 -28.69 57.50 7.24
CA GLU A 150 -27.37 57.28 6.64
C GLU A 150 -27.41 56.17 5.57
N VAL A 151 -28.07 55.04 5.87
CA VAL A 151 -28.22 53.94 4.91
C VAL A 151 -28.97 54.40 3.66
N SER A 152 -29.99 55.25 3.81
CA SER A 152 -30.80 55.78 2.71
C SER A 152 -30.02 56.66 1.72
N GLN A 153 -28.85 57.17 2.12
CA GLN A 153 -27.96 57.94 1.25
C GLN A 153 -27.07 57.05 0.37
N TRP A 154 -26.93 55.77 0.71
CA TRP A 154 -26.18 54.83 -0.10
C TRP A 154 -26.92 54.50 -1.39
N PHE A 155 -26.18 54.38 -2.50
CA PHE A 155 -26.78 54.41 -3.84
C PHE A 155 -27.76 53.25 -4.09
N PHE A 156 -27.46 52.04 -3.63
CA PHE A 156 -28.33 50.86 -3.80
C PHE A 156 -29.19 50.56 -2.56
N SER A 157 -29.45 51.59 -1.74
CA SER A 157 -30.19 51.43 -0.49
C SER A 157 -31.63 50.95 -0.71
N PRO A 158 -32.15 50.03 0.12
CA PRO A 158 -33.55 49.64 0.11
C PRO A 158 -34.50 50.82 0.38
N SER A 159 -35.78 50.64 0.08
CA SER A 159 -36.80 51.68 0.23
C SER A 159 -37.05 52.13 1.67
N ASP A 160 -36.82 51.21 2.62
CA ASP A 160 -37.12 51.38 4.04
C ASP A 160 -36.31 50.38 4.88
N GLU A 161 -36.25 50.63 6.18
CA GLU A 161 -35.45 49.84 7.12
C GLU A 161 -35.96 48.40 7.28
N SER A 162 -37.27 48.16 7.14
CA SER A 162 -37.82 46.81 7.28
C SER A 162 -37.32 45.91 6.16
N LYS A 163 -37.30 46.44 4.93
CA LYS A 163 -36.75 45.76 3.76
C LYS A 163 -35.23 45.55 3.88
N LEU A 164 -34.49 46.54 4.40
CA LEU A 164 -33.06 46.37 4.69
C LEU A 164 -32.78 45.20 5.64
N ILE A 165 -33.55 45.10 6.73
CA ILE A 165 -33.38 44.01 7.71
C ILE A 165 -33.70 42.65 7.09
N GLU A 166 -34.71 42.56 6.23
CA GLU A 166 -35.04 41.34 5.49
C GLU A 166 -33.91 40.93 4.53
N GLU A 167 -33.42 41.88 3.71
CA GLU A 167 -32.31 41.64 2.76
C GLU A 167 -31.01 41.23 3.48
N LEU A 168 -30.70 41.86 4.62
CA LEU A 168 -29.57 41.45 5.47
C LEU A 168 -29.80 40.07 6.08
N GLY A 169 -31.05 39.72 6.41
CA GLY A 169 -31.43 38.40 6.90
C GLY A 169 -31.09 37.31 5.88
N ASP A 170 -31.55 37.47 4.63
CA ASP A 170 -31.23 36.55 3.54
C ASP A 170 -29.72 36.48 3.28
N LEU A 171 -29.03 37.64 3.30
CA LEU A 171 -27.59 37.71 3.12
C LEU A 171 -26.83 36.92 4.19
N LEU A 172 -27.23 37.05 5.47
CA LEU A 172 -26.63 36.30 6.57
C LEU A 172 -26.85 34.79 6.42
N VAL A 173 -28.07 34.37 6.10
CA VAL A 173 -28.40 32.94 5.92
C VAL A 173 -27.58 32.34 4.79
N ASN A 174 -27.49 33.04 3.65
CA ASN A 174 -26.69 32.61 2.51
C ASN A 174 -25.20 32.54 2.86
N TYR A 175 -24.68 33.53 3.60
CA TYR A 175 -23.29 33.53 4.02
C TYR A 175 -22.98 32.37 4.97
N GLN A 176 -23.80 32.14 5.99
CA GLN A 176 -23.65 30.99 6.89
C GLN A 176 -23.69 29.66 6.13
N SER A 177 -24.61 29.52 5.16
CA SER A 177 -24.69 28.33 4.30
C SER A 177 -23.39 28.14 3.49
N PHE A 178 -22.89 29.20 2.86
CA PHE A 178 -21.65 29.19 2.08
C PHE A 178 -20.45 28.79 2.95
N ARG A 179 -20.29 29.39 4.13
CA ARG A 179 -19.20 29.08 5.06
C ARG A 179 -19.21 27.61 5.48
N ASN A 180 -20.39 27.04 5.73
CA ASN A 180 -20.54 25.62 6.07
C ASN A 180 -20.13 24.65 4.96
N GLY A 181 -20.12 25.10 3.70
CA GLY A 181 -19.53 24.35 2.58
C GLY A 181 -18.03 24.07 2.76
N HIS A 182 -17.32 24.86 3.58
CA HIS A 182 -15.90 24.70 3.88
C HIS A 182 -15.62 23.84 5.13
N LYS A 183 -16.58 23.01 5.55
CA LYS A 183 -16.49 22.13 6.74
C LYS A 183 -15.14 21.42 6.88
N GLU A 184 -14.66 20.77 5.84
CA GLU A 184 -13.40 20.01 5.92
C GLU A 184 -12.20 20.86 6.30
N LYS A 185 -12.10 22.07 5.73
CA LYS A 185 -11.01 23.01 6.02
C LYS A 185 -11.14 23.56 7.43
N LEU A 186 -12.34 23.99 7.81
CA LEU A 186 -12.64 24.55 9.13
C LEU A 186 -12.39 23.53 10.26
N THR A 187 -12.66 22.24 10.06
CA THR A 187 -12.40 21.19 11.07
C THR A 187 -10.93 20.80 11.23
N LYS A 188 -10.06 21.16 10.28
CA LYS A 188 -8.63 20.77 10.27
C LYS A 188 -7.69 21.88 10.76
N LEU A 189 -8.24 23.02 11.15
CA LEU A 189 -7.48 24.18 11.63
C LEU A 189 -6.67 23.83 12.89
N LYS A 190 -5.44 24.35 12.98
CA LYS A 190 -4.54 24.13 14.11
C LYS A 190 -4.14 25.40 14.84
N SER A 191 -4.34 26.56 14.22
CA SER A 191 -3.96 27.86 14.79
C SER A 191 -4.93 28.97 14.39
N VAL A 192 -4.87 30.09 15.12
CA VAL A 192 -5.62 31.32 14.81
C VAL A 192 -5.15 31.95 13.50
N GLU A 193 -3.84 31.90 13.22
CA GLU A 193 -3.24 32.40 11.97
C GLU A 193 -3.78 31.65 10.74
N GLU A 194 -3.89 30.31 10.81
CA GLU A 194 -4.52 29.51 9.75
C GLU A 194 -6.00 29.86 9.57
N PHE A 195 -6.70 30.15 10.67
CA PHE A 195 -8.11 30.58 10.62
C PHE A 195 -8.25 31.95 9.97
N GLU A 196 -7.40 32.92 10.28
CA GLU A 196 -7.45 34.28 9.71
C GLU A 196 -7.36 34.25 8.18
N LEU A 197 -6.36 33.55 7.64
CA LEU A 197 -6.17 33.38 6.20
C LEU A 197 -7.37 32.69 5.54
N LEU A 198 -7.87 31.61 6.16
CA LEU A 198 -9.04 30.90 5.65
C LEU A 198 -10.31 31.77 5.73
N ASN A 199 -10.47 32.54 6.80
CA ASN A 199 -11.64 33.38 7.03
C ASN A 199 -11.73 34.49 5.98
N GLU A 200 -10.62 35.17 5.69
CA GLU A 200 -10.53 36.17 4.63
C GLU A 200 -10.77 35.55 3.24
N SER A 201 -10.19 34.37 2.99
CA SER A 201 -10.42 33.62 1.75
C SER A 201 -11.90 33.26 1.54
N ILE A 202 -12.59 32.77 2.57
CA ILE A 202 -14.01 32.41 2.50
C ILE A 202 -14.88 33.66 2.27
N ARG A 203 -14.61 34.77 2.97
CA ARG A 203 -15.35 36.02 2.80
C ARG A 203 -15.19 36.58 1.39
N THR A 204 -13.96 36.63 0.89
CA THR A 204 -13.62 37.05 -0.47
C THR A 204 -14.30 36.16 -1.50
N GLY A 205 -14.24 34.83 -1.30
CA GLY A 205 -14.93 33.84 -2.12
C GLY A 205 -16.44 34.07 -2.17
N PHE A 206 -17.09 34.30 -1.02
CA PHE A 206 -18.52 34.55 -0.97
C PHE A 206 -18.94 35.80 -1.76
N ILE A 207 -18.23 36.92 -1.55
CA ILE A 207 -18.50 38.18 -2.26
C ILE A 207 -18.35 37.95 -3.77
N ARG A 208 -17.25 37.37 -4.21
CA ARG A 208 -16.96 37.15 -5.63
C ARG A 208 -17.89 36.12 -6.27
N GLU A 209 -18.21 35.02 -5.62
CA GLU A 209 -19.01 33.97 -6.25
C GLU A 209 -20.51 34.33 -6.30
N ASN A 210 -20.98 35.20 -5.40
CA ASN A 210 -22.41 35.54 -5.29
C ASN A 210 -22.74 36.99 -5.72
N HIS A 211 -21.77 37.77 -6.21
CA HIS A 211 -22.02 39.17 -6.59
C HIS A 211 -23.10 39.30 -7.68
N HIS A 212 -23.15 38.39 -8.65
CA HIS A 212 -24.18 38.38 -9.70
C HIS A 212 -25.60 38.12 -9.17
N LEU A 213 -25.76 37.39 -8.06
CA LEU A 213 -27.06 37.23 -7.39
C LEU A 213 -27.43 38.50 -6.63
N ARG A 214 -26.45 39.10 -5.95
CA ARG A 214 -26.63 40.29 -5.13
C ARG A 214 -26.90 41.55 -5.97
N ILE A 215 -26.26 41.66 -7.13
CA ILE A 215 -26.45 42.81 -8.02
C ILE A 215 -27.89 42.90 -8.51
N GLU A 216 -28.58 41.78 -8.65
CA GLU A 216 -30.00 41.75 -8.97
C GLU A 216 -30.81 42.55 -7.92
N GLN A 217 -30.53 42.32 -6.63
CA GLN A 217 -31.21 43.03 -5.56
C GLN A 217 -30.82 44.51 -5.50
N TYR A 218 -29.54 44.82 -5.69
CA TYR A 218 -29.05 46.21 -5.74
C TYR A 218 -29.75 47.01 -6.84
N ILE A 219 -29.87 46.45 -8.05
CA ILE A 219 -30.56 47.11 -9.16
C ILE A 219 -32.07 47.20 -8.90
N LYS A 220 -32.69 46.16 -8.30
CA LYS A 220 -34.09 46.23 -7.86
C LYS A 220 -34.32 47.38 -6.87
N ASN A 221 -33.37 47.66 -5.98
CA ASN A 221 -33.45 48.80 -5.06
C ASN A 221 -33.37 50.15 -5.79
N LEU A 222 -32.71 50.22 -6.96
CA LEU A 222 -32.73 51.40 -7.82
C LEU A 222 -34.07 51.66 -8.51
N SER A 223 -35.06 50.75 -8.46
CA SER A 223 -36.35 50.90 -9.16
C SER A 223 -37.02 52.25 -8.91
N LYS A 224 -36.90 52.82 -7.70
CA LYS A 224 -37.45 54.15 -7.37
C LYS A 224 -36.86 55.26 -8.24
N ILE A 225 -35.57 55.18 -8.57
CA ILE A 225 -34.90 56.16 -9.45
C ILE A 225 -35.48 56.04 -10.87
N PHE A 226 -35.69 54.82 -11.37
CA PHE A 226 -36.31 54.59 -12.68
C PHE A 226 -37.77 55.07 -12.70
N GLU A 227 -38.54 54.78 -11.65
CA GLU A 227 -39.93 55.21 -11.50
C GLU A 227 -40.08 56.74 -11.46
N THR A 228 -39.09 57.45 -10.89
CA THR A 228 -39.14 58.92 -10.75
C THR A 228 -38.68 59.64 -12.02
N ASN A 229 -37.75 59.07 -12.78
CA ASN A 229 -37.13 59.72 -13.94
C ASN A 229 -37.80 59.39 -15.28
N LEU A 230 -38.68 58.37 -15.32
CA LEU A 230 -39.47 58.05 -16.51
C LEU A 230 -40.94 58.47 -16.32
N GLU A 231 -41.56 59.02 -17.37
CA GLU A 231 -42.96 59.49 -17.33
C GLU A 231 -43.97 58.41 -16.92
N GLN A 232 -43.66 57.13 -17.16
CA GLN A 232 -44.50 55.99 -16.81
C GLN A 232 -43.80 55.10 -15.78
N ALA A 233 -44.06 55.35 -14.51
CA ALA A 233 -43.41 54.66 -13.39
C ALA A 233 -43.44 53.12 -13.51
N ALA A 234 -44.57 52.53 -13.92
CA ALA A 234 -44.69 51.08 -14.09
C ALA A 234 -43.69 50.51 -15.10
N TRP A 235 -43.43 51.22 -16.20
CA TRP A 235 -42.44 50.84 -17.21
C TRP A 235 -41.01 51.02 -16.70
N GLY A 236 -40.73 52.07 -15.93
CA GLY A 236 -39.44 52.24 -15.27
C GLY A 236 -39.09 51.12 -14.31
N LYS A 237 -40.07 50.67 -13.52
CA LYS A 237 -39.92 49.50 -12.64
C LYS A 237 -39.63 48.21 -13.41
N GLN A 238 -40.31 47.99 -14.54
CA GLN A 238 -40.03 46.82 -15.38
C GLN A 238 -38.64 46.88 -16.00
N LEU A 239 -38.23 48.04 -16.53
CA LEU A 239 -36.90 48.25 -17.11
C LEU A 239 -35.78 48.00 -16.09
N ALA A 240 -35.96 48.46 -14.83
CA ALA A 240 -35.03 48.17 -13.75
C ALA A 240 -34.93 46.66 -13.44
N ARG A 241 -36.05 45.92 -13.46
CA ARG A 241 -36.06 44.46 -13.27
C ARG A 241 -35.37 43.69 -14.40
N ASP A 242 -35.59 44.13 -15.64
CA ASP A 242 -34.96 43.52 -16.80
C ASP A 242 -33.45 43.77 -16.80
N LEU A 243 -33.02 44.99 -16.47
CA LEU A 243 -31.60 45.32 -16.26
C LEU A 243 -30.99 44.50 -15.11
N ALA A 244 -31.72 44.31 -14.01
CA ALA A 244 -31.28 43.45 -12.90
C ALA A 244 -31.05 42.01 -13.35
N THR A 245 -31.96 41.48 -14.18
CA THR A 245 -31.88 40.12 -14.74
C THR A 245 -30.71 39.98 -15.70
N ILE A 246 -30.47 40.97 -16.57
CA ILE A 246 -29.31 41.04 -17.47
C ILE A 246 -28.01 41.03 -16.66
N CYS A 247 -27.87 41.92 -15.69
CA CYS A 247 -26.67 41.98 -14.87
C CYS A 247 -26.45 40.69 -14.07
N ARG A 248 -27.50 40.03 -13.58
CA ARG A 248 -27.37 38.73 -12.91
C ARG A 248 -26.87 37.63 -13.85
N SER A 249 -27.30 37.65 -15.11
CA SER A 249 -27.00 36.59 -16.07
C SER A 249 -25.51 36.38 -16.36
N HIS A 250 -24.63 37.34 -16.03
CA HIS A 250 -23.23 37.29 -16.48
C HIS A 250 -22.40 36.17 -15.85
N CYS A 251 -22.79 35.68 -14.68
CA CYS A 251 -22.19 34.51 -14.01
C CYS A 251 -23.16 33.33 -13.89
N GLU A 252 -24.37 33.41 -14.46
CA GLU A 252 -25.34 32.31 -14.46
C GLU A 252 -25.01 31.28 -15.55
N ASP A 253 -25.66 30.11 -15.45
CA ASP A 253 -25.54 29.08 -16.47
C ASP A 253 -26.38 29.39 -17.73
N ILE A 254 -26.16 28.62 -18.80
CA ILE A 254 -26.87 28.82 -20.07
C ILE A 254 -28.40 28.62 -19.94
N PRO A 255 -28.91 27.64 -19.17
CA PRO A 255 -30.34 27.52 -18.87
C PRO A 255 -30.98 28.79 -18.29
N PHE A 256 -30.27 29.58 -17.47
CA PHE A 256 -30.80 30.87 -17.00
C PHE A 256 -31.08 31.81 -18.17
N ILE A 257 -30.14 31.92 -19.12
CA ILE A 257 -30.24 32.82 -20.29
C ILE A 257 -31.35 32.36 -21.25
N GLU A 258 -31.58 31.05 -21.37
CA GLU A 258 -32.72 30.51 -22.14
C GLU A 258 -34.07 31.03 -21.68
N ASN A 259 -34.19 31.37 -20.39
CA ASN A 259 -35.41 31.91 -19.79
C ASN A 259 -35.48 33.44 -19.80
N VAL A 260 -34.45 34.14 -20.27
CA VAL A 260 -34.45 35.60 -20.45
C VAL A 260 -35.22 35.95 -21.73
N ASP A 261 -36.01 37.03 -21.70
CA ASP A 261 -36.87 37.40 -22.83
C ASP A 261 -36.07 37.83 -24.08
N SER A 262 -36.33 37.19 -25.22
CA SER A 262 -35.80 37.61 -26.53
C SER A 262 -36.54 38.81 -27.14
N LYS A 263 -37.67 39.20 -26.53
CA LYS A 263 -38.50 40.33 -26.97
C LYS A 263 -39.27 40.95 -25.80
N SER A 264 -38.59 41.80 -25.02
CA SER A 264 -39.23 42.62 -23.97
C SER A 264 -39.87 43.87 -24.57
N HIS A 265 -41.00 44.30 -24.00
CA HIS A 265 -41.78 45.45 -24.45
C HIS A 265 -41.75 46.53 -23.36
N TYR A 266 -41.63 47.78 -23.78
CA TYR A 266 -41.66 48.94 -22.90
C TYR A 266 -42.60 50.02 -23.45
N PHE A 267 -42.51 51.24 -22.94
CA PHE A 267 -43.28 52.37 -23.44
C PHE A 267 -42.93 52.67 -24.91
N GLY A 268 -43.94 52.90 -25.75
CA GLY A 268 -43.75 53.13 -27.19
C GLY A 268 -43.81 51.84 -28.02
N LYS A 269 -43.24 51.87 -29.23
CA LYS A 269 -43.31 50.77 -30.22
C LYS A 269 -42.07 49.88 -30.25
N GLU A 270 -40.97 50.33 -29.64
CA GLU A 270 -39.71 49.60 -29.64
C GLU A 270 -39.76 48.39 -28.70
N THR A 271 -38.93 47.40 -29.01
CA THR A 271 -38.71 46.22 -28.14
C THR A 271 -37.21 46.04 -27.91
N ALA A 272 -36.84 45.35 -26.85
CA ALA A 272 -35.45 44.98 -26.58
C ALA A 272 -35.27 43.46 -26.54
N ASN A 273 -34.17 42.97 -27.09
CA ASN A 273 -33.76 41.58 -26.93
C ASN A 273 -32.84 41.45 -25.71
N LEU A 274 -33.38 41.00 -24.58
CA LEU A 274 -32.61 40.91 -23.33
C LEU A 274 -31.58 39.78 -23.37
N GLN A 275 -31.86 38.68 -24.08
CA GLN A 275 -30.88 37.59 -24.30
C GLN A 275 -29.64 38.10 -25.04
N MET A 276 -29.85 38.96 -26.04
CA MET A 276 -28.75 39.59 -26.77
C MET A 276 -27.91 40.47 -25.86
N VAL A 277 -28.53 41.32 -25.02
CA VAL A 277 -27.79 42.16 -24.08
C VAL A 277 -27.02 41.32 -23.05
N ALA A 278 -27.64 40.26 -22.53
CA ALA A 278 -27.03 39.33 -21.59
C ALA A 278 -25.76 38.66 -22.14
N ILE A 279 -25.83 38.10 -23.35
CA ILE A 279 -24.68 37.44 -23.99
C ILE A 279 -23.59 38.44 -24.37
N LEU A 280 -23.95 39.65 -24.83
CA LEU A 280 -22.95 40.67 -25.14
C LEU A 280 -22.24 41.19 -23.88
N LEU A 281 -22.94 41.34 -22.76
CA LEU A 281 -22.34 41.65 -21.47
C LEU A 281 -21.31 40.56 -21.08
N ARG A 282 -21.71 39.29 -21.18
CA ARG A 282 -20.84 38.14 -20.88
C ARG A 282 -19.59 38.13 -21.75
N LEU A 283 -19.77 38.23 -23.08
CA LEU A 283 -18.64 38.29 -24.01
C LEU A 283 -17.74 39.49 -23.74
N GLY A 284 -18.30 40.68 -23.54
CA GLY A 284 -17.54 41.90 -23.27
C GLY A 284 -16.68 41.80 -22.02
N ASP A 285 -17.23 41.23 -20.94
CA ASP A 285 -16.54 41.02 -19.65
C ASP A 285 -15.40 40.01 -19.79
N ILE A 286 -15.67 38.80 -20.29
CA ILE A 286 -14.65 37.75 -20.40
C ILE A 286 -13.59 38.06 -21.46
N ILE A 287 -13.87 38.89 -22.46
CA ILE A 287 -12.83 39.32 -23.42
C ILE A 287 -11.81 40.23 -22.72
N HIS A 288 -12.21 40.98 -21.68
CA HIS A 288 -11.31 41.87 -20.96
C HIS A 288 -10.35 41.10 -20.02
N PHE A 289 -9.42 40.37 -20.61
CA PHE A 289 -8.32 39.69 -19.94
C PHE A 289 -6.98 40.19 -20.47
N SER A 290 -6.54 41.33 -19.96
CA SER A 290 -5.36 42.04 -20.44
C SER A 290 -4.57 42.69 -19.30
N PHE A 291 -3.36 43.14 -19.61
CA PHE A 291 -2.43 43.74 -18.64
C PHE A 291 -2.99 45.00 -17.95
N ASP A 292 -3.89 45.74 -18.59
CA ASP A 292 -4.52 46.94 -18.03
C ASP A 292 -5.55 46.64 -16.93
N ARG A 293 -6.10 45.41 -16.88
CA ARG A 293 -6.86 44.93 -15.71
C ARG A 293 -5.96 44.68 -14.50
N ALA A 294 -4.66 44.49 -14.70
CA ALA A 294 -3.67 44.23 -13.65
C ALA A 294 -2.43 45.14 -13.74
N PRO A 295 -2.55 46.48 -13.57
CA PRO A 295 -1.44 47.41 -13.80
C PRO A 295 -0.22 47.12 -12.92
N ILE A 296 0.98 47.19 -13.51
CA ILE A 296 2.22 46.78 -12.84
C ILE A 296 2.56 47.66 -11.63
N GLU A 297 2.19 48.94 -11.69
CA GLU A 297 2.37 49.92 -10.61
C GLU A 297 1.54 49.55 -9.38
N ILE A 298 0.32 49.07 -9.59
CA ILE A 298 -0.55 48.61 -8.51
C ILE A 298 -0.02 47.28 -7.98
N ARG A 299 0.34 46.34 -8.86
CA ARG A 299 0.91 45.04 -8.45
C ARG A 299 2.13 45.20 -7.55
N ALA A 300 3.04 46.10 -7.89
CA ALA A 300 4.28 46.34 -7.15
C ALA A 300 4.06 46.86 -5.72
N SER A 301 2.90 47.45 -5.44
CA SER A 301 2.52 47.94 -4.10
C SER A 301 1.60 46.98 -3.32
N LYS A 302 1.16 45.87 -3.93
CA LYS A 302 0.31 44.85 -3.28
C LYS A 302 1.15 43.78 -2.58
N VAL A 303 0.67 43.35 -1.41
CA VAL A 303 1.12 42.12 -0.75
C VAL A 303 0.08 41.05 -1.04
N PHE A 304 0.52 39.91 -1.58
CA PHE A 304 -0.34 38.77 -1.89
C PHE A 304 -0.12 37.66 -0.85
N GLU A 305 -1.17 37.30 -0.15
CA GLU A 305 -1.29 36.11 0.69
C GLU A 305 -1.80 34.93 -0.15
N SER A 306 -2.68 35.18 -1.13
CA SER A 306 -3.14 34.16 -2.07
C SER A 306 -2.19 33.95 -3.25
N ASN A 307 -1.66 32.73 -3.36
CA ASN A 307 -0.93 32.30 -4.55
C ASN A 307 -1.78 32.39 -5.83
N TYR A 308 -3.09 32.14 -5.74
CA TYR A 308 -3.98 32.22 -6.89
C TYR A 308 -4.05 33.66 -7.42
N SER A 309 -4.33 34.63 -6.55
CA SER A 309 -4.40 36.06 -6.90
C SER A 309 -3.08 36.54 -7.48
N PHE A 310 -1.95 36.16 -6.86
CA PHE A 310 -0.62 36.50 -7.39
C PHE A 310 -0.44 36.02 -8.84
N HIS A 311 -0.82 34.77 -9.14
CA HIS A 311 -0.69 34.20 -10.48
C HIS A 311 -1.69 34.81 -11.48
N GLU A 312 -2.91 35.16 -11.07
CA GLU A 312 -3.87 35.90 -11.91
C GLU A 312 -3.27 37.20 -12.45
N TRP A 313 -2.66 37.99 -11.56
CA TRP A 313 -1.98 39.21 -11.95
C TRP A 313 -0.72 38.93 -12.79
N ALA A 314 0.06 37.91 -12.43
CA ALA A 314 1.35 37.62 -13.08
C ALA A 314 1.16 37.29 -14.56
N VAL A 315 0.16 36.46 -14.85
CA VAL A 315 -0.16 36.03 -16.22
C VAL A 315 -0.56 37.22 -17.08
N LYS A 316 -1.43 38.11 -16.57
CA LYS A 316 -1.82 39.34 -17.28
C LYS A 316 -0.62 40.26 -17.54
N ASN A 317 0.34 40.32 -16.61
CA ASN A 317 1.57 41.10 -16.79
C ASN A 317 2.58 40.50 -17.77
N ASN A 318 2.39 39.29 -18.30
CA ASN A 318 3.20 38.72 -19.39
C ASN A 318 2.88 39.34 -20.77
N GLY A 319 2.47 40.61 -20.79
CA GLY A 319 2.12 41.33 -22.01
C GLY A 319 0.84 40.85 -22.68
N VAL A 320 -0.09 40.24 -21.92
CA VAL A 320 -1.38 39.79 -22.47
C VAL A 320 -2.20 40.99 -22.91
N ASN A 321 -2.55 41.01 -24.19
CA ASN A 321 -3.40 42.03 -24.80
C ASN A 321 -4.30 41.39 -25.86
N TYR A 322 -5.38 42.07 -26.25
CA TYR A 322 -6.28 41.60 -27.29
C TYR A 322 -6.72 42.75 -28.21
N THR A 323 -7.24 42.40 -29.38
CA THR A 323 -7.85 43.32 -30.34
C THR A 323 -9.11 42.70 -30.93
N ILE A 324 -10.13 43.52 -31.19
CA ILE A 324 -11.36 43.11 -31.89
C ILE A 324 -11.43 43.91 -33.19
N GLU A 325 -11.26 43.25 -34.33
CA GLU A 325 -11.30 43.90 -35.64
C GLU A 325 -12.18 43.08 -36.59
N ASN A 326 -13.22 43.71 -37.16
CA ASN A 326 -14.18 43.07 -38.08
C ASN A 326 -14.68 41.70 -37.58
N GLY A 327 -15.10 41.66 -36.29
CA GLY A 327 -15.57 40.45 -35.62
C GLY A 327 -14.52 39.37 -35.33
N LEU A 328 -13.22 39.60 -35.60
CA LEU A 328 -12.13 38.74 -35.17
C LEU A 328 -11.55 39.21 -33.83
N ILE A 329 -11.74 38.41 -32.78
CA ILE A 329 -11.06 38.59 -31.49
C ILE A 329 -9.67 37.94 -31.61
N SER A 330 -8.61 38.68 -31.32
CA SER A 330 -7.22 38.20 -31.40
C SER A 330 -6.47 38.47 -30.11
N PHE A 331 -5.88 37.43 -29.50
CA PHE A 331 -5.04 37.57 -28.31
C PHE A 331 -3.55 37.55 -28.66
N LYS A 332 -2.78 38.37 -27.93
CA LYS A 332 -1.33 38.51 -28.03
C LYS A 332 -0.71 38.39 -26.64
N ALA A 333 0.30 37.56 -26.49
CA ALA A 333 1.04 37.41 -25.24
C ALA A 333 2.41 36.79 -25.52
N PHE A 334 3.39 37.02 -24.64
CA PHE A 334 4.66 36.31 -24.68
C PHE A 334 4.88 35.56 -23.37
N CYS A 335 4.78 34.24 -23.41
CA CYS A 335 4.81 33.39 -22.23
C CYS A 335 6.23 32.84 -22.00
N GLY A 336 6.89 33.33 -20.96
CA GLY A 336 8.19 32.79 -20.53
C GLY A 336 8.11 31.44 -19.83
N THR A 337 6.92 31.04 -19.36
CA THR A 337 6.70 29.75 -18.69
C THR A 337 5.57 28.94 -19.36
N PRO A 338 5.65 27.59 -19.34
CA PRO A 338 4.59 26.71 -19.83
C PRO A 338 3.26 26.95 -19.12
N LYS A 339 3.30 27.14 -17.80
CA LYS A 339 2.12 27.37 -16.96
C LYS A 339 1.31 28.57 -17.43
N ASP A 340 1.97 29.68 -17.72
CA ASP A 340 1.30 30.90 -18.20
C ASP A 340 0.72 30.71 -19.59
N TYR A 341 1.45 30.01 -20.48
CA TYR A 341 0.99 29.70 -21.83
C TYR A 341 -0.31 28.89 -21.81
N PHE A 342 -0.34 27.76 -21.09
CA PHE A 342 -1.52 26.91 -21.04
C PHE A 342 -2.70 27.61 -20.36
N LYS A 343 -2.46 28.40 -19.30
CA LYS A 343 -3.51 29.17 -18.63
C LYS A 343 -4.19 30.20 -19.55
N ILE A 344 -3.41 30.92 -20.37
CA ILE A 344 -3.97 31.85 -21.36
C ILE A 344 -4.80 31.09 -22.40
N HIS A 345 -4.31 29.95 -22.86
CA HIS A 345 -5.07 29.12 -23.81
C HIS A 345 -6.39 28.60 -23.22
N GLU A 346 -6.39 28.12 -21.97
CA GLU A 346 -7.61 27.71 -21.25
C GLU A 346 -8.60 28.87 -21.12
N TYR A 347 -8.12 30.06 -20.82
CA TYR A 347 -8.97 31.26 -20.76
C TYR A 347 -9.56 31.61 -22.13
N ILE A 348 -8.78 31.54 -23.20
CA ILE A 348 -9.28 31.76 -24.57
C ILE A 348 -10.30 30.68 -24.97
N ASP A 349 -10.12 29.43 -24.51
CA ASP A 349 -11.09 28.36 -24.74
C ASP A 349 -12.45 28.68 -24.10
N TRP A 350 -12.46 29.36 -22.95
CA TRP A 350 -13.70 29.86 -22.34
C TRP A 350 -14.40 30.91 -23.22
N ILE A 351 -13.63 31.81 -23.85
CA ILE A 351 -14.17 32.78 -24.82
C ILE A 351 -14.75 32.07 -26.05
N ASP A 352 -14.05 31.06 -26.59
CA ASP A 352 -14.57 30.25 -27.69
C ASP A 352 -15.90 29.60 -27.33
N VAL A 353 -16.04 29.06 -26.11
CA VAL A 353 -17.31 28.47 -25.63
C VAL A 353 -18.43 29.53 -25.58
N GLU A 354 -18.14 30.73 -25.08
CA GLU A 354 -19.14 31.79 -25.00
C GLU A 354 -19.54 32.33 -26.40
N ILE A 355 -18.62 32.37 -27.36
CA ILE A 355 -18.92 32.65 -28.77
C ILE A 355 -19.86 31.58 -29.34
N GLN A 356 -19.64 30.30 -29.02
CA GLN A 356 -20.56 29.23 -29.43
C GLN A 356 -21.94 29.37 -28.78
N ASN A 357 -22.00 29.84 -27.53
CA ASN A 357 -23.27 30.18 -26.87
C ASN A 357 -23.99 31.33 -27.58
N TYR A 358 -23.27 32.36 -28.03
CA TYR A 358 -23.85 33.41 -28.87
C TYR A 358 -24.52 32.84 -30.12
N PHE A 359 -23.81 32.04 -30.91
CA PHE A 359 -24.38 31.42 -32.11
C PHE A 359 -25.55 30.48 -31.82
N ARG A 360 -25.58 29.85 -30.63
CA ARG A 360 -26.70 29.03 -30.19
C ARG A 360 -27.98 29.87 -30.01
N PHE A 361 -27.88 31.05 -29.38
CA PHE A 361 -29.03 31.92 -29.16
C PHE A 361 -29.44 32.71 -30.41
N GLU A 362 -28.46 33.18 -31.19
CA GLU A 362 -28.65 33.96 -32.42
C GLU A 362 -29.59 33.25 -33.41
N ARG A 363 -29.50 31.92 -33.54
CA ARG A 363 -30.38 31.11 -34.40
C ARG A 363 -31.88 31.25 -34.11
N ASN A 364 -32.24 31.70 -32.90
CA ASN A 364 -33.63 31.90 -32.48
C ASN A 364 -34.08 33.37 -32.57
N TRP A 365 -33.16 34.30 -32.86
CA TRP A 365 -33.46 35.72 -32.97
C TRP A 365 -33.90 36.09 -34.40
N LYS A 366 -34.67 37.18 -34.52
CA LYS A 366 -35.13 37.69 -35.83
C LYS A 366 -34.07 38.48 -36.59
N LYS A 367 -33.05 38.95 -35.88
CA LYS A 367 -31.99 39.81 -36.36
C LYS A 367 -30.66 39.19 -35.91
N ASN A 368 -29.68 39.14 -36.81
CA ASN A 368 -28.30 38.88 -36.43
C ASN A 368 -27.67 40.22 -36.02
N TYR A 369 -27.10 40.25 -34.81
CA TYR A 369 -26.49 41.45 -34.24
C TYR A 369 -24.96 41.48 -34.45
N LEU A 370 -24.29 40.35 -34.64
CA LEU A 370 -22.85 40.24 -34.84
C LEU A 370 -22.55 39.54 -36.17
N THR A 371 -22.87 40.22 -37.28
CA THR A 371 -22.79 39.62 -38.63
C THR A 371 -21.38 39.21 -39.06
N GLU A 372 -20.34 39.77 -38.47
CA GLU A 372 -18.93 39.51 -38.81
C GLU A 372 -18.19 38.66 -37.75
N LEU A 373 -18.85 38.23 -36.67
CA LEU A 373 -18.19 37.49 -35.59
C LEU A 373 -17.63 36.15 -36.10
N ASN A 374 -16.36 35.89 -35.79
CA ASN A 374 -15.74 34.61 -36.08
C ASN A 374 -16.06 33.56 -35.01
N GLU A 375 -16.18 32.29 -35.42
CA GLU A 375 -16.49 31.16 -34.52
C GLU A 375 -15.43 30.86 -33.47
N LYS A 376 -14.21 31.38 -33.67
CA LYS A 376 -13.06 31.17 -32.79
C LYS A 376 -12.20 32.41 -32.66
N VAL A 377 -11.60 32.55 -31.50
CA VAL A 377 -10.57 33.55 -31.20
C VAL A 377 -9.26 33.18 -31.93
N CYS A 378 -8.64 34.19 -32.55
CA CYS A 378 -7.30 34.08 -33.12
C CYS A 378 -6.25 34.06 -32.00
N ARG A 379 -5.43 33.01 -32.02
CA ARG A 379 -4.41 32.73 -31.00
C ARG A 379 -2.99 32.90 -31.54
N ASP A 380 -2.82 33.29 -32.80
CA ASP A 380 -1.51 33.37 -33.46
C ASP A 380 -0.57 34.37 -32.80
N GLY A 381 -1.11 35.33 -32.04
CA GLY A 381 -0.33 36.30 -31.27
C GLY A 381 0.19 35.78 -29.92
N VAL A 382 -0.28 34.62 -29.43
CA VAL A 382 0.18 34.01 -28.18
C VAL A 382 1.43 33.19 -28.49
N ARG A 383 2.59 33.71 -28.09
CA ARG A 383 3.91 33.12 -28.32
C ARG A 383 4.49 32.58 -27.02
N HIS A 384 5.37 31.61 -27.14
CA HIS A 384 6.14 31.06 -26.04
C HIS A 384 7.63 31.36 -26.23
N ASP A 385 8.39 31.26 -25.15
CA ASP A 385 9.84 31.26 -25.22
C ASP A 385 10.34 29.94 -25.84
N GLU A 386 10.67 30.02 -27.13
CA GLU A 386 11.18 28.91 -27.94
C GLU A 386 12.52 28.37 -27.45
N ASP A 387 13.24 29.05 -26.55
CA ASP A 387 14.46 28.51 -25.94
C ASP A 387 14.17 27.69 -24.66
N VAL A 388 12.95 27.80 -24.10
CA VAL A 388 12.58 27.20 -22.82
C VAL A 388 11.71 25.94 -23.02
N PHE A 389 10.64 26.03 -23.81
CA PHE A 389 9.69 24.93 -23.97
C PHE A 389 9.02 24.93 -25.34
N TYR A 390 8.49 23.78 -25.74
CA TYR A 390 7.66 23.61 -26.92
C TYR A 390 6.31 23.01 -26.50
N PRO A 391 5.24 23.82 -26.44
CA PRO A 391 3.94 23.37 -25.98
C PRO A 391 3.20 22.58 -27.06
N ILE A 392 2.54 21.49 -26.65
CA ILE A 392 1.56 20.80 -27.49
C ILE A 392 0.22 20.91 -26.78
N ARG A 393 -0.74 21.57 -27.42
CA ARG A 393 -2.10 21.69 -26.87
C ARG A 393 -2.74 20.31 -26.74
N ASP A 394 -3.56 20.15 -25.70
CA ASP A 394 -4.32 18.94 -25.40
C ASP A 394 -3.50 17.68 -25.07
N LEU A 395 -2.17 17.82 -24.98
CA LEU A 395 -1.29 16.75 -24.55
C LEU A 395 -1.25 16.74 -23.01
N LYS A 396 -2.07 15.88 -22.44
CA LYS A 396 -2.19 15.63 -20.99
C LYS A 396 -2.36 14.15 -20.75
N PHE A 397 -2.23 13.72 -19.50
CA PHE A 397 -2.55 12.35 -19.14
C PHE A 397 -4.00 12.00 -19.52
N LYS A 398 -4.18 10.92 -20.28
CA LYS A 398 -5.48 10.37 -20.61
C LYS A 398 -5.67 9.07 -19.83
N LEU A 399 -6.75 9.01 -19.07
CA LEU A 399 -7.09 7.85 -18.25
C LEU A 399 -7.86 6.82 -19.09
N ASN A 400 -7.36 5.59 -19.17
CA ASN A 400 -8.16 4.47 -19.70
C ASN A 400 -9.19 4.05 -18.64
N GLN A 401 -10.40 4.63 -18.70
CA GLN A 401 -11.47 4.41 -17.72
C GLN A 401 -11.76 2.92 -17.45
N LYS A 402 -11.74 2.08 -18.49
CA LYS A 402 -12.00 0.64 -18.36
C LYS A 402 -10.94 -0.04 -17.48
N GLN A 403 -9.66 0.17 -17.79
CA GLN A 403 -8.56 -0.46 -17.05
C GLN A 403 -8.45 0.08 -15.62
N ILE A 404 -8.75 1.36 -15.40
CA ILE A 404 -8.75 1.96 -14.06
C ILE A 404 -9.90 1.42 -13.22
N LEU A 405 -11.09 1.23 -13.79
CA LEU A 405 -12.21 0.58 -13.11
C LEU A 405 -11.84 -0.86 -12.73
N GLU A 406 -11.20 -1.62 -13.64
CA GLU A 406 -10.70 -2.97 -13.34
C GLU A 406 -9.65 -2.98 -12.21
N LEU A 407 -8.73 -2.00 -12.18
CA LEU A 407 -7.76 -1.80 -11.10
C LEU A 407 -8.42 -1.47 -9.76
N LEU A 408 -9.35 -0.51 -9.74
CA LEU A 408 -10.05 -0.05 -8.53
C LEU A 408 -11.04 -1.08 -7.98
N MET A 409 -11.65 -1.90 -8.84
CA MET A 409 -12.54 -2.98 -8.45
C MET A 409 -11.80 -4.21 -7.91
N GLY A 410 -10.51 -4.36 -8.24
CA GLY A 410 -9.72 -5.55 -7.93
C GLY A 410 -8.69 -5.41 -6.79
N VAL A 411 -8.02 -4.25 -6.61
CA VAL A 411 -6.88 -4.13 -5.68
C VAL A 411 -6.64 -2.66 -5.22
N GLY A 412 -6.22 -2.47 -3.96
CA GLY A 412 -5.80 -1.15 -3.44
C GLY A 412 -4.56 -0.60 -4.15
N LEU A 413 -4.58 0.68 -4.54
CA LEU A 413 -3.61 1.28 -5.45
C LEU A 413 -2.21 1.46 -4.85
N TYR A 414 -2.02 2.22 -3.77
CA TYR A 414 -0.72 2.37 -3.09
C TYR A 414 -0.92 2.78 -1.62
N LYS A 415 -0.17 2.18 -0.68
CA LYS A 415 -0.17 2.55 0.76
C LYS A 415 1.12 3.25 1.21
N ASP A 416 2.25 2.97 0.55
CA ASP A 416 3.56 3.57 0.86
C ASP A 416 3.90 4.64 -0.16
N LYS A 417 4.23 5.86 0.31
CA LYS A 417 4.62 6.99 -0.53
C LYS A 417 5.89 6.73 -1.34
N TYR A 418 6.78 5.85 -0.87
CA TYR A 418 8.02 5.48 -1.58
C TYR A 418 7.84 4.36 -2.62
N SER A 419 6.59 3.91 -2.87
CA SER A 419 6.30 2.90 -3.92
C SER A 419 6.77 3.34 -5.30
N CYS A 420 6.91 4.64 -5.55
CA CYS A 420 7.43 5.18 -6.80
C CYS A 420 8.86 4.77 -7.13
N LEU A 421 9.72 4.54 -6.13
CA LEU A 421 11.08 4.07 -6.36
C LEU A 421 11.07 2.67 -6.99
N ARG A 422 10.14 1.81 -6.56
CA ARG A 422 9.94 0.47 -7.11
C ARG A 422 9.44 0.52 -8.54
N GLU A 423 8.48 1.39 -8.83
CA GLU A 423 7.93 1.58 -10.19
C GLU A 423 8.98 2.15 -11.16
N LEU A 424 9.78 3.13 -10.72
CA LEU A 424 10.90 3.66 -11.50
C LEU A 424 11.94 2.58 -11.77
N TYR A 425 12.34 1.81 -10.75
CA TYR A 425 13.28 0.70 -10.90
C TYR A 425 12.77 -0.35 -11.88
N GLN A 426 11.49 -0.72 -11.82
CA GLN A 426 10.89 -1.71 -12.72
C GLN A 426 10.90 -1.25 -14.17
N ASN A 427 10.50 -0.01 -14.42
CA ASN A 427 10.50 0.54 -15.77
C ASN A 427 11.93 0.63 -16.34
N ALA A 428 12.90 1.04 -15.50
CA ALA A 428 14.32 1.05 -15.83
C ALA A 428 14.86 -0.37 -16.12
N LEU A 429 14.48 -1.36 -15.31
CA LEU A 429 14.88 -2.75 -15.47
C LEU A 429 14.32 -3.35 -16.77
N ASP A 430 13.05 -3.11 -17.06
CA ASP A 430 12.41 -3.57 -18.30
C ASP A 430 13.07 -2.92 -19.53
N ALA A 431 13.40 -1.63 -19.47
CA ALA A 431 14.12 -0.94 -20.55
C ALA A 431 15.52 -1.54 -20.78
N CYS A 432 16.27 -1.82 -19.72
CA CYS A 432 17.58 -2.47 -19.78
C CYS A 432 17.50 -3.91 -20.34
N ARG A 433 16.53 -4.72 -19.87
CA ARG A 433 16.32 -6.10 -20.32
C ARG A 433 15.85 -6.15 -21.78
N CYS A 434 14.99 -5.22 -22.19
CA CYS A 434 14.53 -5.10 -23.57
C CYS A 434 15.70 -4.73 -24.51
N LEU A 435 16.55 -3.78 -24.13
CA LEU A 435 17.75 -3.44 -24.90
C LEU A 435 18.67 -4.66 -25.05
N LYS A 436 18.91 -5.39 -23.95
CA LYS A 436 19.75 -6.59 -23.95
C LYS A 436 19.18 -7.71 -24.83
N SER A 437 17.85 -7.88 -24.84
CA SER A 437 17.18 -8.92 -25.63
C SER A 437 17.11 -8.59 -27.12
N SER A 438 17.14 -7.30 -27.47
CA SER A 438 17.08 -6.81 -28.86
C SER A 438 18.46 -6.63 -29.51
N SER A 439 19.54 -6.61 -28.71
CA SER A 439 20.91 -6.44 -29.18
C SER A 439 21.67 -7.77 -29.19
N SER A 440 22.51 -7.97 -30.21
CA SER A 440 23.43 -9.12 -30.29
C SER A 440 24.69 -8.97 -29.42
N TYR A 441 24.89 -7.80 -28.80
CA TYR A 441 26.06 -7.51 -27.96
C TYR A 441 25.76 -7.72 -26.47
N GLN A 442 26.74 -8.22 -25.71
CA GLN A 442 26.71 -8.14 -24.25
C GLN A 442 26.89 -6.67 -23.83
N ILE A 443 25.78 -5.99 -23.56
CA ILE A 443 25.77 -4.64 -23.02
C ILE A 443 25.61 -4.75 -21.49
N ASP A 444 26.61 -4.27 -20.75
CA ASP A 444 26.48 -4.05 -19.30
C ASP A 444 25.71 -2.75 -19.08
N ASN A 445 24.48 -2.87 -18.57
CA ASN A 445 23.64 -1.73 -18.27
C ASN A 445 23.72 -1.36 -16.80
N SER A 446 23.40 -0.12 -16.48
CA SER A 446 23.23 0.32 -15.10
C SER A 446 21.92 1.06 -14.88
N ILE A 447 21.43 0.97 -13.66
CA ILE A 447 20.33 1.76 -13.13
C ILE A 447 20.90 2.53 -11.94
N THR A 448 20.91 3.85 -12.03
CA THR A 448 21.50 4.73 -11.02
C THR A 448 20.43 5.64 -10.42
N PHE A 449 20.30 5.60 -9.10
CA PHE A 449 19.48 6.54 -8.34
C PHE A 449 20.36 7.61 -7.69
N SER A 450 19.93 8.87 -7.72
CA SER A 450 20.65 9.96 -7.05
C SER A 450 19.73 11.09 -6.63
N LEU A 451 20.21 11.98 -5.76
CA LEU A 451 19.58 13.28 -5.50
C LEU A 451 20.43 14.40 -6.09
N SER A 452 19.78 15.44 -6.61
CA SER A 452 20.44 16.64 -7.14
C SER A 452 19.69 17.88 -6.73
N ASP A 453 20.38 18.84 -6.12
CA ASP A 453 19.83 20.17 -5.84
C ASP A 453 20.11 21.12 -7.02
N ASN A 454 19.11 21.94 -7.37
CA ASN A 454 19.25 23.07 -8.27
C ASN A 454 18.46 24.28 -7.73
N GLU A 455 18.37 25.37 -8.50
CA GLU A 455 17.63 26.58 -8.11
C GLU A 455 16.11 26.33 -7.93
N GLU A 456 15.54 25.35 -8.65
CA GLU A 456 14.11 25.01 -8.56
C GLU A 456 13.79 24.12 -7.34
N GLY A 457 14.74 23.29 -6.90
CA GLY A 457 14.57 22.42 -5.75
C GLY A 457 15.45 21.17 -5.78
N THR A 458 15.01 20.12 -5.09
CA THR A 458 15.73 18.85 -5.01
C THR A 458 15.06 17.83 -5.90
N TYR A 459 15.82 17.25 -6.83
CA TYR A 459 15.35 16.21 -7.73
C TYR A 459 15.79 14.82 -7.26
N LEU A 460 14.85 13.89 -7.20
CA LEU A 460 15.14 12.45 -7.22
C LEU A 460 15.33 12.01 -8.67
N ILE A 461 16.48 11.45 -8.96
CA ILE A 461 16.86 11.01 -10.32
C ILE A 461 16.91 9.49 -10.36
N CYS A 462 16.27 8.90 -11.35
CA CYS A 462 16.45 7.51 -11.77
C CYS A 462 16.95 7.52 -13.21
N GLN A 463 18.16 7.04 -13.42
CA GLN A 463 18.78 6.90 -14.73
C GLN A 463 18.91 5.42 -15.09
N ASP A 464 18.52 5.07 -16.31
CA ASP A 464 18.77 3.75 -16.92
C ASP A 464 19.52 3.89 -18.25
N ASP A 465 20.36 2.90 -18.53
CA ASP A 465 21.06 2.74 -19.81
C ASP A 465 20.25 1.86 -20.79
N GLY A 466 18.92 1.87 -20.69
CA GLY A 466 18.02 1.00 -21.44
C GLY A 466 17.73 1.45 -22.88
N ILE A 467 16.68 0.89 -23.46
CA ILE A 467 16.32 1.08 -24.88
C ILE A 467 15.83 2.51 -25.23
N GLY A 468 15.47 3.30 -24.21
CA GLY A 468 14.89 4.64 -24.36
C GLY A 468 13.51 4.66 -25.02
N MET A 469 12.94 5.85 -25.18
CA MET A 469 11.62 6.06 -25.79
C MET A 469 11.72 6.97 -27.02
N THR A 470 10.85 6.71 -28.00
CA THR A 470 10.59 7.63 -29.11
C THR A 470 9.44 8.57 -28.76
N LYS A 471 9.22 9.60 -29.58
CA LYS A 471 8.09 10.52 -29.42
C LYS A 471 6.74 9.78 -29.41
N ASP A 472 6.58 8.80 -30.31
CA ASP A 472 5.37 7.97 -30.39
C ASP A 472 5.15 7.14 -29.12
N ILE A 473 6.22 6.65 -28.47
CA ILE A 473 6.11 5.89 -27.23
C ILE A 473 5.61 6.79 -26.10
N ILE A 474 6.12 8.02 -26.03
CA ILE A 474 5.72 9.00 -25.02
C ILE A 474 4.23 9.35 -25.19
N GLU A 475 3.82 9.77 -26.39
CA GLU A 475 2.45 10.26 -26.61
C GLU A 475 1.39 9.15 -26.52
N ASN A 476 1.72 7.92 -26.95
CA ASN A 476 0.74 6.82 -27.02
C ASN A 476 0.74 5.87 -25.82
N TYR A 477 1.82 5.82 -25.02
CA TYR A 477 1.92 4.87 -23.90
C TYR A 477 2.26 5.56 -22.58
N LEU A 478 3.25 6.46 -22.54
CA LEU A 478 3.57 7.17 -21.29
C LEU A 478 2.40 8.05 -20.83
N LEU A 479 1.78 8.80 -21.75
CA LEU A 479 0.66 9.71 -21.43
C LEU A 479 -0.71 9.03 -21.38
N ASN A 480 -0.83 7.78 -21.85
CA ASN A 480 -2.07 7.02 -21.81
C ASN A 480 -2.03 6.02 -20.66
N ILE A 481 -2.52 6.45 -19.50
CA ILE A 481 -2.47 5.71 -18.24
C ILE A 481 -3.26 4.40 -18.37
N GLY A 482 -2.61 3.29 -17.99
CA GLY A 482 -3.14 1.93 -18.09
C GLY A 482 -2.61 1.14 -19.30
N ASN A 483 -2.09 1.82 -20.32
CA ASN A 483 -1.58 1.17 -21.54
C ASN A 483 -0.05 0.97 -21.46
N SER A 484 0.39 -0.24 -21.10
CA SER A 484 1.82 -0.59 -21.15
C SER A 484 2.30 -0.84 -22.58
N TYR A 485 3.40 -0.18 -22.99
CA TYR A 485 4.05 -0.37 -24.29
C TYR A 485 4.41 -1.84 -24.54
N TYR A 486 4.95 -2.54 -23.54
CA TYR A 486 5.39 -3.93 -23.66
C TYR A 486 4.25 -4.95 -23.86
N LYS A 487 2.98 -4.52 -23.69
CA LYS A 487 1.79 -5.33 -23.98
C LYS A 487 1.09 -4.91 -25.28
N SER A 488 1.65 -3.96 -26.01
CA SER A 488 1.05 -3.42 -27.23
C SER A 488 1.31 -4.32 -28.44
N SER A 489 0.42 -4.26 -29.42
CA SER A 489 0.64 -4.94 -30.71
C SER A 489 1.90 -4.43 -31.43
N ASP A 490 2.29 -3.18 -31.19
CA ASP A 490 3.47 -2.58 -31.83
C ASP A 490 4.76 -3.17 -31.25
N PHE A 491 4.79 -3.38 -29.93
CA PHE A 491 5.92 -4.04 -29.29
C PHE A 491 6.03 -5.50 -29.73
N PHE A 492 4.94 -6.26 -29.77
CA PHE A 492 4.98 -7.66 -30.21
C PHE A 492 5.45 -7.81 -31.66
N LYS A 493 5.09 -6.88 -32.56
CA LYS A 493 5.62 -6.83 -33.94
C LYS A 493 7.13 -6.58 -33.97
N LYS A 494 7.65 -5.68 -33.11
CA LYS A 494 9.09 -5.43 -32.99
C LYS A 494 9.82 -6.62 -32.39
N GLN A 495 9.28 -7.22 -31.33
CA GLN A 495 9.87 -8.38 -30.67
C GLN A 495 10.00 -9.57 -31.62
N ALA A 496 9.01 -9.78 -32.50
CA ALA A 496 9.06 -10.83 -33.53
C ALA A 496 10.22 -10.66 -34.55
N GLN A 497 10.88 -9.49 -34.60
CA GLN A 497 12.01 -9.23 -35.50
C GLN A 497 13.36 -9.67 -34.93
N TRP A 498 13.43 -10.01 -33.64
CA TRP A 498 14.65 -10.53 -33.00
C TRP A 498 14.37 -11.90 -32.34
N GLU A 499 15.34 -12.83 -32.36
CA GLU A 499 15.21 -14.21 -31.86
C GLU A 499 15.22 -14.30 -30.30
N GLY A 500 14.73 -13.29 -29.60
CA GLY A 500 14.84 -13.13 -28.14
C GLY A 500 13.50 -13.13 -27.41
N ASN A 501 13.42 -13.89 -26.31
CA ASN A 501 12.30 -13.86 -25.38
C ASN A 501 12.51 -12.76 -24.32
N PHE A 502 11.61 -11.77 -24.32
CA PHE A 502 11.52 -10.74 -23.30
C PHE A 502 10.10 -10.75 -22.72
N THR A 503 10.01 -10.74 -21.40
CA THR A 503 8.73 -10.64 -20.70
C THR A 503 8.84 -9.55 -19.62
N PRO A 504 8.03 -8.48 -19.68
CA PRO A 504 8.15 -7.32 -18.81
C PRO A 504 7.75 -7.63 -17.36
N THR A 505 8.44 -7.00 -16.41
CA THR A 505 8.07 -7.01 -15.00
C THR A 505 6.93 -6.02 -14.71
N SER A 506 6.86 -4.91 -15.46
CA SER A 506 5.81 -3.89 -15.38
C SER A 506 4.51 -4.34 -16.07
N GLN A 507 3.41 -4.44 -15.31
CA GLN A 507 2.15 -5.01 -15.82
C GLN A 507 1.05 -3.99 -16.13
N PHE A 508 0.95 -2.89 -15.39
CA PHE A 508 -0.27 -2.07 -15.35
C PHE A 508 -0.17 -0.73 -16.08
N GLY A 509 1.04 -0.20 -16.34
CA GLY A 509 1.19 1.08 -17.04
C GLY A 509 0.69 2.31 -16.27
N ILE A 510 0.71 2.26 -14.93
CA ILE A 510 0.29 3.38 -14.04
C ILE A 510 1.44 3.90 -13.16
N GLY A 511 2.59 3.21 -13.16
CA GLY A 511 3.66 3.41 -12.19
C GLY A 511 4.25 4.82 -12.15
N ILE A 512 4.28 5.54 -13.28
CA ILE A 512 4.82 6.91 -13.33
C ILE A 512 4.02 7.90 -12.49
N LEU A 513 2.72 7.67 -12.28
CA LEU A 513 1.86 8.54 -11.47
C LEU A 513 2.22 8.49 -10.00
N SER A 514 2.74 7.35 -9.54
CA SER A 514 3.16 7.18 -8.15
C SER A 514 4.26 8.19 -7.76
N CYS A 515 5.02 8.72 -8.72
CA CYS A 515 6.02 9.77 -8.48
C CYS A 515 5.40 11.07 -7.93
N PHE A 516 4.14 11.39 -8.28
CA PHE A 516 3.45 12.55 -7.73
C PHE A 516 3.05 12.39 -6.25
N MET A 517 3.23 11.20 -5.65
CA MET A 517 3.09 11.03 -4.19
C MET A 517 4.24 11.70 -3.42
N ILE A 518 5.40 11.89 -4.05
CA ILE A 518 6.59 12.46 -3.42
C ILE A 518 7.09 13.75 -4.08
N GLY A 519 6.62 14.06 -5.28
CA GLY A 519 7.03 15.23 -6.04
C GLY A 519 5.90 15.97 -6.73
N SER A 520 6.17 17.19 -7.16
CA SER A 520 5.21 18.03 -7.89
C SER A 520 5.37 17.94 -9.39
N ARG A 521 6.56 17.63 -9.90
CA ARG A 521 6.89 17.64 -11.33
C ARG A 521 7.78 16.47 -11.71
N ILE A 522 7.59 15.93 -12.91
CA ILE A 522 8.41 14.87 -13.49
C ILE A 522 9.04 15.39 -14.79
N ASP A 523 10.37 15.38 -14.83
CA ASP A 523 11.17 15.68 -16.00
C ASP A 523 11.75 14.39 -16.57
N ILE A 524 11.57 14.15 -17.86
CA ILE A 524 12.05 12.95 -18.55
C ILE A 524 12.96 13.38 -19.68
N THR A 525 14.17 12.84 -19.72
CA THR A 525 15.07 12.94 -20.87
C THR A 525 15.39 11.54 -21.33
N THR A 526 15.20 11.25 -22.62
CA THR A 526 15.31 9.89 -23.15
C THR A 526 15.90 9.90 -24.54
N LYS A 527 16.59 8.82 -24.90
CA LYS A 527 17.19 8.62 -26.21
C LYS A 527 17.06 7.16 -26.61
N SER A 528 16.41 6.90 -27.75
CA SER A 528 16.46 5.58 -28.37
C SER A 528 17.65 5.46 -29.33
N LEU A 529 18.06 4.23 -29.64
CA LEU A 529 19.18 3.97 -30.55
C LEU A 529 18.97 4.67 -31.90
N ASN A 530 19.97 5.40 -32.36
CA ASN A 530 19.97 6.17 -33.61
C ASN A 530 18.90 7.29 -33.71
N GLU A 531 18.22 7.61 -32.62
CA GLU A 531 17.25 8.71 -32.54
C GLU A 531 17.85 9.95 -31.85
N LYS A 532 17.19 11.09 -32.03
CA LYS A 532 17.53 12.32 -31.30
C LYS A 532 17.10 12.21 -29.84
N VAL A 533 17.80 12.93 -28.96
CA VAL A 533 17.40 13.06 -27.56
C VAL A 533 16.09 13.83 -27.48
N ILE A 534 15.15 13.31 -26.70
CA ILE A 534 13.86 13.92 -26.42
C ILE A 534 13.85 14.29 -24.94
N SER A 535 13.36 15.48 -24.63
CA SER A 535 13.15 15.92 -23.25
C SER A 535 11.77 16.51 -23.08
N CYS A 536 11.09 16.15 -21.99
CA CYS A 536 9.73 16.60 -21.69
C CYS A 536 9.51 16.72 -20.18
N ALA A 537 8.46 17.43 -19.80
CA ALA A 537 8.09 17.65 -18.41
C ALA A 537 6.58 17.53 -18.20
N ILE A 538 6.19 17.17 -16.96
CA ILE A 538 4.82 17.04 -16.51
C ILE A 538 4.70 17.67 -15.12
N ASP A 539 3.93 18.75 -15.01
CA ASP A 539 3.80 19.57 -13.79
C ASP A 539 2.72 19.06 -12.80
N GLY A 540 2.08 17.93 -13.10
CA GLY A 540 1.09 17.31 -12.22
C GLY A 540 0.24 16.27 -12.94
N PRO A 541 -0.54 15.45 -12.21
CA PRO A 541 -1.37 14.40 -12.80
C PRO A 541 -2.53 14.93 -13.64
N HIS A 542 -2.94 16.18 -13.42
CA HIS A 542 -4.01 16.86 -14.15
C HIS A 542 -3.50 18.02 -15.02
N GLU A 543 -2.18 18.24 -15.04
CA GLU A 543 -1.57 19.38 -15.71
C GLU A 543 -1.10 19.03 -17.12
N SER A 544 -0.66 20.05 -17.84
CA SER A 544 -0.24 19.92 -19.24
C SER A 544 1.16 19.31 -19.37
N PHE A 545 1.34 18.50 -20.40
CA PHE A 545 2.64 17.98 -20.81
C PHE A 545 3.25 18.91 -21.87
N TYR A 546 4.57 19.09 -21.84
CA TYR A 546 5.29 19.86 -22.85
C TYR A 546 6.69 19.29 -23.10
N TYR A 547 7.19 19.54 -24.32
CA TYR A 547 8.58 19.23 -24.66
C TYR A 547 9.49 20.38 -24.24
N LYS A 548 10.75 20.07 -23.95
CA LYS A 548 11.80 21.04 -23.62
C LYS A 548 13.08 20.71 -24.36
N PHE A 549 14.00 21.67 -24.41
CA PHE A 549 15.33 21.40 -24.95
C PHE A 549 16.09 20.45 -24.02
N PRO A 550 16.71 19.38 -24.56
CA PRO A 550 17.51 18.49 -23.75
C PRO A 550 18.66 19.22 -23.07
N ASN A 551 18.77 19.05 -21.76
CA ASN A 551 19.93 19.55 -21.02
C ASN A 551 21.20 18.84 -21.54
N LYS A 552 22.27 19.61 -21.78
CA LYS A 552 23.53 19.07 -22.33
C LYS A 552 24.16 18.02 -21.41
N LEU A 553 24.12 18.21 -20.08
CA LEU A 553 24.64 17.25 -19.10
C LEU A 553 23.80 15.97 -19.09
N ASP A 554 22.47 16.07 -19.20
CA ASP A 554 21.61 14.88 -19.28
C ASP A 554 21.84 14.11 -20.57
N THR A 555 22.05 14.84 -21.68
CA THR A 555 22.38 14.28 -22.99
C THR A 555 23.71 13.53 -22.96
N GLU A 556 24.72 14.10 -22.31
CA GLU A 556 26.03 13.46 -22.11
C GLU A 556 25.91 12.21 -21.23
N ARG A 557 25.12 12.28 -20.14
CA ARG A 557 24.91 11.16 -19.21
C ARG A 557 24.19 9.97 -19.84
N ILE A 558 23.20 10.19 -20.72
CA ILE A 558 22.48 9.10 -21.41
C ILE A 558 23.37 8.41 -22.46
N GLY A 559 24.29 9.14 -23.08
CA GLY A 559 25.20 8.57 -24.07
C GLY A 559 24.49 8.04 -25.32
N THR A 560 24.44 6.71 -25.48
CA THR A 560 23.97 6.04 -26.71
C THR A 560 22.46 5.80 -26.72
N SER A 561 21.91 5.28 -25.62
CA SER A 561 20.49 5.10 -25.38
C SER A 561 20.21 5.06 -23.87
N GLY A 562 18.98 5.36 -23.48
CA GLY A 562 18.56 5.29 -22.08
C GLY A 562 17.53 6.34 -21.72
N THR A 563 17.18 6.40 -20.44
CA THR A 563 16.24 7.38 -19.90
C THR A 563 16.71 7.90 -18.54
N ILE A 564 16.54 9.21 -18.34
CA ILE A 564 16.68 9.88 -17.06
C ILE A 564 15.30 10.41 -16.68
N VAL A 565 14.75 9.91 -15.59
CA VAL A 565 13.54 10.44 -14.94
C VAL A 565 13.96 11.23 -13.72
N LYS A 566 13.59 12.51 -13.64
CA LYS A 566 13.82 13.39 -12.49
C LYS A 566 12.49 13.80 -11.89
N VAL A 567 12.31 13.58 -10.60
CA VAL A 567 11.11 13.94 -9.84
C VAL A 567 11.47 15.10 -8.92
N LEU A 568 10.86 16.26 -9.12
CA LEU A 568 11.03 17.43 -8.25
C LEU A 568 10.31 17.14 -6.91
N LEU A 569 11.08 16.93 -5.84
CA LEU A 569 10.56 16.51 -4.55
C LEU A 569 9.79 17.62 -3.84
N SER A 570 8.72 17.24 -3.15
CA SER A 570 7.99 18.16 -2.29
C SER A 570 8.84 18.58 -1.06
N PRO A 571 8.61 19.76 -0.46
CA PRO A 571 9.41 20.26 0.66
C PRO A 571 9.45 19.33 1.88
N SER A 572 8.41 18.52 2.11
CA SER A 572 8.37 17.52 3.18
C SER A 572 9.31 16.35 2.90
N ILE A 573 9.26 15.78 1.69
CA ILE A 573 10.07 14.63 1.30
C ILE A 573 11.55 15.00 1.18
N LYS A 574 11.87 16.22 0.70
CA LYS A 574 13.24 16.73 0.65
C LYS A 574 13.96 16.62 2.01
N LYS A 575 13.25 16.86 3.11
CA LYS A 575 13.84 16.81 4.46
C LYS A 575 14.01 15.38 4.98
N GLU A 576 13.29 14.42 4.40
CA GLU A 576 13.33 13.02 4.81
C GLU A 576 14.41 12.24 4.05
N LEU A 577 14.43 12.32 2.73
CA LEU A 577 15.24 11.44 1.89
C LEU A 577 16.72 11.88 1.82
N LEU A 578 17.64 10.99 2.14
CA LEU A 578 19.07 11.30 2.27
C LEU A 578 19.96 10.45 1.35
N VAL A 579 21.10 11.04 0.93
CA VAL A 579 22.18 10.38 0.17
C VAL A 579 23.57 10.73 0.73
N SER A 580 23.64 10.96 2.05
CA SER A 580 24.88 11.25 2.78
C SER A 580 25.86 10.07 2.74
N GLU A 581 27.11 10.31 3.11
CA GLU A 581 28.05 9.22 3.31
C GLU A 581 27.57 8.31 4.44
N LEU A 582 27.69 7.00 4.22
CA LEU A 582 27.38 5.97 5.22
C LEU A 582 28.68 5.39 5.77
N GLU A 583 28.86 5.53 7.09
CA GLU A 583 29.91 4.83 7.82
C GLU A 583 29.43 3.43 8.21
N LYS A 584 30.30 2.42 8.05
CA LYS A 584 30.03 1.00 8.41
C LYS A 584 28.76 0.43 7.75
N LEU A 585 28.66 0.56 6.42
CA LEU A 585 27.51 0.09 5.62
C LEU A 585 27.14 -1.38 5.90
N GLU A 586 28.15 -2.22 6.08
CA GLU A 586 27.99 -3.65 6.36
C GLU A 586 27.19 -3.91 7.65
N LEU A 587 27.40 -3.08 8.69
CA LEU A 587 26.63 -3.17 9.94
C LEU A 587 25.18 -2.68 9.76
N LEU A 588 24.99 -1.63 8.95
CA LEU A 588 23.66 -1.10 8.64
C LEU A 588 22.80 -2.11 7.87
N LEU A 589 23.45 -2.92 7.03
CA LEU A 589 22.80 -3.99 6.26
C LEU A 589 22.38 -5.20 7.13
N LEU A 590 22.98 -5.38 8.31
CA LEU A 590 22.68 -6.51 9.20
C LEU A 590 21.54 -6.25 10.20
N GLY A 591 21.36 -5.01 10.68
CA GLY A 591 20.54 -4.75 11.88
C GLY A 591 19.70 -3.47 11.84
N ARG A 592 18.95 -3.24 12.93
CA ARG A 592 18.19 -2.00 13.18
C ARG A 592 18.66 -1.33 14.46
N GLY A 593 18.72 0.00 14.47
CA GLY A 593 19.26 0.79 15.59
C GLY A 593 18.27 1.11 16.74
N ASP A 594 17.03 0.64 16.67
CA ASP A 594 15.94 1.14 17.53
C ASP A 594 15.97 0.61 18.97
N ARG A 595 16.69 -0.48 19.23
CA ARG A 595 16.67 -1.19 20.53
C ARG A 595 18.05 -1.51 21.10
N LEU A 596 19.02 -0.61 20.93
CA LEU A 596 20.38 -0.79 21.46
C LEU A 596 20.40 -0.79 23.01
N ASN A 597 21.19 -1.67 23.63
CA ASN A 597 21.46 -1.64 25.07
C ASN A 597 22.48 -0.52 25.43
N GLU A 598 22.78 -0.32 26.72
CA GLU A 598 23.73 0.72 27.18
C GLU A 598 25.14 0.58 26.57
N GLU A 599 25.65 -0.65 26.49
CA GLU A 599 26.97 -0.97 25.93
C GLU A 599 27.11 -0.51 24.46
N PHE A 600 26.09 -0.75 23.65
CA PHE A 600 26.11 -0.46 22.21
C PHE A 600 25.47 0.89 21.82
N GLN A 601 25.10 1.76 22.77
CA GLN A 601 24.48 3.07 22.46
C GLN A 601 25.32 3.93 21.50
N HIS A 602 26.65 3.81 21.56
CA HIS A 602 27.55 4.57 20.69
C HIS A 602 27.39 4.23 19.20
N TYR A 603 26.79 3.08 18.85
CA TYR A 603 26.45 2.72 17.46
C TYR A 603 25.21 3.43 16.93
N LYS A 604 24.35 3.98 17.81
CA LYS A 604 23.10 4.64 17.42
C LYS A 604 23.29 5.74 16.39
N LYS A 605 24.44 6.44 16.43
CA LYS A 605 24.80 7.49 15.47
C LYS A 605 24.85 7.01 14.02
N TYR A 606 25.22 5.74 13.78
CA TYR A 606 25.31 5.18 12.43
C TYR A 606 23.93 4.89 11.83
N PHE A 607 22.96 4.50 12.66
CA PHE A 607 21.61 4.16 12.23
C PHE A 607 20.67 5.36 12.08
N LYS A 608 21.05 6.54 12.58
CA LYS A 608 20.20 7.74 12.66
C LYS A 608 19.50 8.07 11.33
N ASP A 609 20.23 7.95 10.22
CA ASP A 609 19.77 8.34 8.89
C ASP A 609 19.39 7.12 8.02
N TRP A 610 19.59 5.90 8.52
CA TRP A 610 19.52 4.66 7.72
C TRP A 610 18.14 4.41 7.12
N ASP A 611 17.08 4.58 7.90
CA ASP A 611 15.72 4.29 7.46
C ASP A 611 15.26 5.20 6.32
N ASN A 612 15.73 6.44 6.28
CA ASN A 612 15.40 7.39 5.23
C ASN A 612 16.50 7.55 4.16
N HIS A 613 17.56 6.74 4.24
CA HIS A 613 18.61 6.76 3.24
C HIS A 613 18.13 6.10 1.93
N LEU A 614 18.35 6.75 0.79
CA LEU A 614 17.90 6.27 -0.52
C LEU A 614 18.48 4.88 -0.84
N PHE A 615 19.76 4.65 -0.52
CA PHE A 615 20.37 3.31 -0.65
C PHE A 615 19.60 2.24 0.12
N ASN A 616 19.18 2.48 1.36
CA ASN A 616 18.41 1.50 2.12
C ASN A 616 17.05 1.22 1.46
N LYS A 617 16.35 2.26 0.99
CA LYS A 617 15.07 2.10 0.26
C LYS A 617 15.23 1.24 -0.99
N ILE A 618 16.24 1.51 -1.83
CA ILE A 618 16.53 0.71 -3.02
C ILE A 618 17.01 -0.71 -2.65
N ASN A 619 17.84 -0.84 -1.62
CA ASN A 619 18.36 -2.11 -1.14
C ASN A 619 17.25 -3.02 -0.56
N GLN A 620 16.20 -2.46 0.04
CA GLN A 620 15.07 -3.26 0.53
C GLN A 620 14.18 -3.77 -0.61
N MET A 621 14.06 -3.03 -1.71
CA MET A 621 13.23 -3.46 -2.85
C MET A 621 13.95 -4.39 -3.84
N VAL A 622 15.28 -4.28 -3.97
CA VAL A 622 16.08 -5.12 -4.86
C VAL A 622 16.80 -6.19 -4.04
N SER A 623 16.29 -7.43 -4.10
CA SER A 623 16.93 -8.58 -3.46
C SER A 623 18.17 -9.02 -4.21
N THR A 624 18.06 -9.17 -5.53
CA THR A 624 19.17 -9.58 -6.39
C THR A 624 19.12 -8.82 -7.71
N PRO A 625 20.12 -8.02 -8.08
CA PRO A 625 20.15 -7.39 -9.40
C PRO A 625 20.09 -8.44 -10.53
N THR A 626 19.32 -8.15 -11.59
CA THR A 626 19.30 -9.02 -12.78
C THR A 626 20.67 -9.08 -13.43
N MET A 627 21.09 -10.27 -13.88
CA MET A 627 22.40 -10.50 -14.50
C MET A 627 22.71 -9.51 -15.64
N GLY A 628 23.79 -8.75 -15.49
CA GLY A 628 24.22 -7.72 -16.45
C GLY A 628 23.53 -6.35 -16.30
N VAL A 629 22.77 -6.14 -15.22
CA VAL A 629 22.18 -4.85 -14.86
C VAL A 629 22.63 -4.46 -13.45
N LYS A 630 23.55 -3.49 -13.35
CA LYS A 630 24.03 -2.99 -12.04
C LYS A 630 23.05 -1.99 -11.46
N VAL A 631 22.79 -2.05 -10.15
CA VAL A 631 21.90 -1.10 -9.47
C VAL A 631 22.69 -0.29 -8.46
N LYS A 632 22.69 1.03 -8.61
CA LYS A 632 23.57 1.93 -7.87
C LYS A 632 22.80 3.09 -7.26
N VAL A 633 23.31 3.59 -6.13
CA VAL A 633 22.91 4.88 -5.56
C VAL A 633 24.13 5.78 -5.48
N SER A 634 24.07 6.95 -6.13
CA SER A 634 25.13 7.95 -6.07
C SER A 634 24.95 8.84 -4.83
N LEU A 635 26.03 8.97 -4.06
CA LEU A 635 26.11 9.81 -2.86
C LEU A 635 26.49 11.24 -3.22
N VAL A 636 26.35 12.17 -2.27
CA VAL A 636 26.75 13.59 -2.44
C VAL A 636 28.22 13.73 -2.85
N SER A 637 29.11 12.83 -2.41
CA SER A 637 30.53 12.84 -2.76
C SER A 637 30.83 12.43 -4.21
N GLY A 638 29.84 11.90 -4.93
CA GLY A 638 30.03 11.23 -6.22
C GLY A 638 30.40 9.74 -6.12
N ARG A 639 30.59 9.20 -4.91
CA ARG A 639 30.76 7.76 -4.69
C ARG A 639 29.47 7.02 -5.02
N ASN A 640 29.57 5.85 -5.66
CA ASN A 640 28.43 4.98 -5.95
C ASN A 640 28.40 3.81 -4.97
N LEU A 641 27.26 3.59 -4.32
CA LEU A 641 26.96 2.37 -3.56
C LEU A 641 26.18 1.41 -4.47
N GLU A 642 26.70 0.20 -4.66
CA GLU A 642 26.06 -0.83 -5.49
C GLU A 642 25.21 -1.77 -4.62
N VAL A 643 24.02 -2.13 -5.10
CA VAL A 643 23.18 -3.13 -4.44
C VAL A 643 23.72 -4.51 -4.77
N GLY A 644 24.08 -5.27 -3.73
CA GLY A 644 24.63 -6.63 -3.87
C GLY A 644 23.59 -7.73 -4.11
N GLU A 645 24.08 -8.89 -4.54
CA GLU A 645 23.29 -10.09 -4.83
C GLU A 645 22.98 -10.88 -3.55
N LYS A 646 21.76 -10.75 -3.00
CA LYS A 646 21.38 -11.39 -1.72
C LYS A 646 20.81 -12.80 -1.93
N PRO A 647 20.91 -13.68 -0.93
CA PRO A 647 21.68 -13.52 0.31
C PRO A 647 23.18 -13.75 0.08
N TYR A 648 24.03 -13.03 0.82
CA TYR A 648 25.48 -13.23 0.84
C TYR A 648 26.04 -13.21 2.26
N SER A 649 27.20 -13.86 2.45
CA SER A 649 27.80 -14.07 3.76
C SER A 649 28.49 -12.81 4.29
N TYR A 650 28.36 -12.55 5.59
CA TYR A 650 28.99 -11.41 6.24
C TYR A 650 30.53 -11.55 6.41
N CYS A 651 31.08 -12.76 6.28
CA CYS A 651 32.49 -13.06 6.60
C CYS A 651 33.52 -12.52 5.60
N GLU A 652 33.07 -11.87 4.53
CA GLU A 652 33.92 -11.41 3.42
C GLU A 652 34.53 -10.02 3.65
N PHE A 653 34.22 -9.36 4.77
CA PHE A 653 34.62 -7.97 5.03
C PHE A 653 35.72 -7.85 6.09
N GLU A 654 36.91 -7.36 5.71
CA GLU A 654 38.02 -7.16 6.64
C GLU A 654 37.81 -5.99 7.62
N ASN A 655 37.02 -4.99 7.22
CA ASN A 655 36.88 -3.70 7.92
C ASN A 655 36.00 -3.74 9.18
N VAL A 656 35.44 -4.90 9.52
CA VAL A 656 34.48 -5.10 10.62
C VAL A 656 34.90 -6.21 11.60
N LYS A 657 36.15 -6.69 11.50
CA LYS A 657 36.69 -7.72 12.40
C LYS A 657 36.71 -7.27 13.87
N ASP A 658 36.87 -5.97 14.13
CA ASP A 658 36.86 -5.40 15.49
C ASP A 658 35.43 -5.22 16.07
N GLU A 659 34.40 -5.46 15.26
CA GLU A 659 32.99 -5.20 15.58
C GLU A 659 32.23 -6.46 16.00
N LEU A 660 32.94 -7.59 16.17
CA LEU A 660 32.39 -8.90 16.50
C LEU A 660 31.41 -8.90 17.70
N PRO A 661 31.69 -8.22 18.83
CA PRO A 661 30.73 -8.15 19.94
C PRO A 661 29.41 -7.48 19.56
N PHE A 662 29.45 -6.47 18.70
CA PHE A 662 28.24 -5.79 18.23
C PHE A 662 27.48 -6.64 17.20
N ILE A 663 28.18 -7.40 16.35
CA ILE A 663 27.54 -8.35 15.43
C ILE A 663 26.86 -9.47 16.22
N ASP A 664 27.50 -10.02 17.24
CA ASP A 664 26.89 -11.00 18.15
C ASP A 664 25.62 -10.42 18.77
N TYR A 665 25.66 -9.16 19.19
CA TYR A 665 24.51 -8.44 19.70
C TYR A 665 23.39 -8.31 18.66
N LEU A 666 23.68 -7.85 17.44
CA LEU A 666 22.68 -7.69 16.37
C LEU A 666 22.03 -9.02 15.99
N VAL A 667 22.81 -10.10 15.92
CA VAL A 667 22.31 -11.46 15.64
C VAL A 667 21.46 -11.95 16.83
N SER A 668 21.89 -11.67 18.06
CA SER A 668 21.17 -12.06 19.28
C SER A 668 19.86 -11.29 19.50
N GLY A 669 19.77 -10.04 19.03
CA GLY A 669 18.65 -9.12 19.29
C GLY A 669 17.31 -9.52 18.67
N ASN A 670 17.30 -10.53 17.79
CA ASN A 670 16.10 -11.17 17.24
C ASN A 670 15.61 -12.36 18.09
N PHE A 671 16.38 -12.80 19.08
CA PHE A 671 16.02 -13.90 19.96
C PHE A 671 15.48 -13.35 21.29
N MET A 672 14.35 -13.91 21.75
CA MET A 672 13.80 -13.62 23.09
C MET A 672 14.73 -14.10 24.23
N ARG A 673 15.77 -14.89 23.91
CA ARG A 673 16.77 -15.47 24.81
C ARG A 673 18.18 -15.23 24.25
N MET A 674 19.19 -15.08 25.10
CA MET A 674 20.59 -15.05 24.64
C MET A 674 20.95 -16.37 23.95
N PRO A 675 21.52 -16.33 22.73
CA PRO A 675 21.85 -17.54 21.99
C PRO A 675 22.92 -18.34 22.74
N ASP A 676 22.79 -19.68 22.69
CA ASP A 676 23.72 -20.61 23.35
C ASP A 676 25.16 -20.51 22.79
N PHE A 677 25.31 -19.92 21.60
CA PHE A 677 26.57 -19.70 20.89
C PHE A 677 26.59 -18.30 20.27
N THR A 678 27.75 -17.66 20.22
CA THR A 678 27.92 -16.38 19.51
C THR A 678 28.58 -16.58 18.15
N TYR A 679 28.33 -15.66 17.22
CA TYR A 679 28.94 -15.72 15.90
C TYR A 679 30.46 -15.60 15.96
N SER A 680 30.98 -14.74 16.84
CA SER A 680 32.42 -14.56 17.08
C SER A 680 33.13 -15.85 17.53
N GLN A 681 32.45 -16.70 18.30
CA GLN A 681 32.98 -17.98 18.77
C GLN A 681 33.03 -19.04 17.65
N VAL A 682 32.09 -19.00 16.72
CA VAL A 682 31.89 -20.04 15.68
C VAL A 682 32.70 -19.74 14.43
N ILE A 683 32.77 -18.48 14.00
CA ILE A 683 33.28 -18.12 12.68
C ILE A 683 34.72 -18.56 12.37
N PRO A 684 35.71 -18.55 13.31
CA PRO A 684 37.08 -18.93 12.98
C PRO A 684 37.19 -20.37 12.45
N ASN A 685 36.32 -21.25 12.94
CA ASN A 685 36.35 -22.69 12.70
C ASN A 685 35.24 -23.15 11.75
N THR A 686 34.67 -22.25 10.94
CA THR A 686 33.62 -22.60 9.96
C THR A 686 33.90 -22.02 8.57
N LYS A 687 33.18 -22.51 7.57
CA LYS A 687 33.22 -22.04 6.18
C LYS A 687 31.80 -21.96 5.62
N ASN A 688 31.47 -20.82 5.03
CA ASN A 688 30.18 -20.56 4.39
C ASN A 688 30.20 -20.94 2.91
N TYR A 689 29.09 -21.47 2.42
CA TYR A 689 28.86 -21.86 1.04
C TYR A 689 27.54 -21.28 0.54
N LYS A 690 27.56 -20.69 -0.66
CA LYS A 690 26.37 -20.24 -1.39
C LYS A 690 25.94 -21.30 -2.39
N GLN A 691 24.71 -21.77 -2.26
CA GLN A 691 24.07 -22.66 -3.22
C GLN A 691 23.22 -21.83 -4.17
N PHE A 692 23.31 -22.12 -5.47
CA PHE A 692 22.51 -21.48 -6.51
C PHE A 692 22.00 -22.56 -7.47
N ILE A 693 20.68 -22.63 -7.62
CA ILE A 693 20.00 -23.61 -8.48
C ILE A 693 19.05 -22.86 -9.41
N GLU A 694 18.98 -23.30 -10.66
CA GLU A 694 17.99 -22.80 -11.62
C GLU A 694 17.22 -23.95 -12.28
N HIS A 695 15.91 -23.76 -12.39
CA HIS A 695 15.03 -24.66 -13.13
C HIS A 695 13.83 -23.90 -13.71
N GLN A 696 13.69 -23.94 -15.04
CA GLN A 696 12.56 -23.34 -15.77
C GLN A 696 12.28 -21.86 -15.41
N GLY A 697 13.33 -21.07 -15.19
CA GLY A 697 13.19 -19.66 -14.82
C GLY A 697 12.79 -19.41 -13.36
N ILE A 698 12.99 -20.38 -12.48
CA ILE A 698 12.96 -20.19 -11.03
C ILE A 698 14.38 -20.44 -10.51
N GLN A 699 14.92 -19.43 -9.83
CA GLN A 699 16.24 -19.44 -9.21
C GLN A 699 16.10 -19.57 -7.70
N VAL A 700 16.94 -20.41 -7.10
CA VAL A 700 16.95 -20.66 -5.65
C VAL A 700 18.35 -20.41 -5.13
N THR A 701 18.46 -19.48 -4.17
CA THR A 701 19.73 -19.13 -3.55
C THR A 701 19.66 -19.35 -2.04
N CYS A 702 20.54 -20.18 -1.48
CA CYS A 702 20.63 -20.37 -0.03
C CYS A 702 22.09 -20.41 0.45
N LEU A 703 22.29 -20.15 1.75
CA LEU A 703 23.60 -20.21 2.40
C LEU A 703 23.64 -21.37 3.40
N ILE A 704 24.75 -22.10 3.43
CA ILE A 704 25.04 -23.15 4.43
C ILE A 704 26.41 -22.90 5.07
N CYS A 705 26.51 -23.14 6.39
CA CYS A 705 27.74 -22.98 7.18
C CYS A 705 28.22 -24.34 7.66
N LEU A 706 29.47 -24.72 7.33
CA LEU A 706 30.03 -26.02 7.67
C LEU A 706 31.30 -25.89 8.56
N PRO A 707 31.50 -26.78 9.56
CA PRO A 707 32.64 -26.78 10.47
C PRO A 707 33.93 -27.27 9.81
N LYS A 708 35.03 -26.56 10.08
CA LYS A 708 36.40 -26.99 9.73
C LYS A 708 36.92 -28.00 10.76
N ASN A 709 38.06 -28.62 10.45
CA ASN A 709 38.76 -29.51 11.37
C ASN A 709 39.09 -28.80 12.70
N GLY A 710 38.75 -29.43 13.83
CA GLY A 710 38.97 -28.87 15.18
C GLY A 710 37.85 -27.93 15.64
N PHE A 711 36.63 -28.10 15.12
CA PHE A 711 35.47 -27.33 15.55
C PHE A 711 35.14 -27.64 17.01
N PRO A 712 35.08 -26.63 17.91
CA PRO A 712 35.06 -26.86 19.35
C PRO A 712 33.67 -27.19 19.92
N PHE A 713 32.62 -27.17 19.10
CA PHE A 713 31.24 -27.35 19.54
C PHE A 713 30.64 -28.63 18.96
N ASN A 714 29.76 -29.29 19.73
CA ASN A 714 29.07 -30.51 19.31
C ASN A 714 27.54 -30.31 19.21
N ASP A 715 27.09 -29.08 18.89
CA ASP A 715 25.67 -28.72 18.79
C ASP A 715 25.41 -28.01 17.45
N VAL A 716 24.40 -28.49 16.71
CA VAL A 716 23.99 -27.95 15.40
C VAL A 716 23.56 -26.47 15.47
N LYS A 717 23.09 -26.01 16.63
CA LYS A 717 22.75 -24.60 16.85
C LYS A 717 23.94 -23.67 16.59
N ALA A 718 25.16 -24.13 16.86
CA ALA A 718 26.38 -23.38 16.58
C ALA A 718 26.53 -23.08 15.08
N LEU A 719 26.02 -23.92 14.17
CA LEU A 719 26.10 -23.69 12.72
C LEU A 719 24.97 -22.78 12.20
N ASN A 720 23.99 -22.42 13.05
CA ASN A 720 22.88 -21.52 12.72
C ASN A 720 23.15 -20.05 13.09
N VAL A 721 24.27 -19.74 13.74
CA VAL A 721 24.56 -18.37 14.21
C VAL A 721 25.20 -17.46 13.16
N SER A 722 25.55 -17.99 11.97
CA SER A 722 26.17 -17.18 10.92
C SER A 722 25.17 -16.17 10.33
N PRO A 723 25.39 -14.85 10.48
CA PRO A 723 24.55 -13.86 9.83
C PRO A 723 24.77 -13.84 8.32
N PHE A 724 23.75 -13.35 7.62
CA PHE A 724 23.80 -13.06 6.20
C PHE A 724 23.09 -11.73 5.92
N ILE A 725 23.47 -11.09 4.82
CA ILE A 725 22.83 -9.86 4.37
C ILE A 725 21.70 -10.20 3.39
N GLY A 726 20.54 -9.59 3.62
CA GLY A 726 19.31 -9.82 2.87
C GLY A 726 18.30 -10.68 3.62
N GLN A 727 17.18 -10.97 2.97
CA GLN A 727 16.14 -11.82 3.53
C GLN A 727 15.89 -12.99 2.60
N TYR A 728 15.61 -14.16 3.18
CA TYR A 728 14.93 -15.23 2.47
C TYR A 728 13.49 -14.80 2.16
N GLY A 729 12.88 -15.44 1.18
CA GLY A 729 11.59 -15.01 0.67
C GLY A 729 11.43 -15.20 -0.83
N VAL A 730 10.46 -14.49 -1.38
CA VAL A 730 10.14 -14.53 -2.81
C VAL A 730 10.44 -13.19 -3.47
N CYS A 731 11.08 -13.23 -4.63
CA CYS A 731 11.24 -12.09 -5.52
C CYS A 731 10.89 -12.46 -6.97
N ILE A 732 10.60 -11.44 -7.79
CA ILE A 732 10.36 -11.58 -9.23
C ILE A 732 11.34 -10.67 -9.95
N ASP A 733 12.10 -11.22 -10.89
CA ASP A 733 13.16 -10.52 -11.62
C ASP A 733 14.12 -9.77 -10.67
N GLY A 734 14.32 -10.31 -9.47
CA GLY A 734 15.16 -9.71 -8.44
C GLY A 734 14.48 -8.74 -7.46
N ILE A 735 13.21 -8.44 -7.68
CA ILE A 735 12.43 -7.47 -6.88
C ILE A 735 11.71 -8.17 -5.74
N ALA A 736 11.97 -7.73 -4.52
CA ALA A 736 11.38 -8.28 -3.31
C ALA A 736 9.85 -8.12 -3.29
N ILE A 737 9.15 -9.19 -2.94
CA ILE A 737 7.74 -9.17 -2.53
C ILE A 737 7.70 -9.01 -1.00
N ASP A 738 6.66 -8.38 -0.46
CA ASP A 738 6.51 -8.16 0.99
C ASP A 738 6.50 -9.50 1.75
N SER A 739 7.03 -9.52 2.98
CA SER A 739 7.24 -10.75 3.77
C SER A 739 5.96 -11.38 4.33
N ASN A 740 4.83 -10.68 4.21
CA ASN A 740 3.52 -11.13 4.69
C ASN A 740 2.69 -11.87 3.62
N VAL A 741 3.31 -12.36 2.54
CA VAL A 741 2.61 -13.11 1.50
C VAL A 741 2.09 -14.43 2.08
N SER A 742 0.77 -14.64 1.98
CA SER A 742 0.18 -15.94 2.27
C SER A 742 0.61 -16.93 1.18
N LEU A 743 1.57 -17.79 1.51
CA LEU A 743 1.99 -18.88 0.64
C LEU A 743 0.88 -19.92 0.49
N ASP A 744 0.71 -20.46 -0.72
CA ASP A 744 -0.20 -21.57 -0.96
C ASP A 744 0.35 -22.83 -0.32
N ARG A 745 -0.47 -23.41 0.57
CA ARG A 745 -0.10 -24.55 1.40
C ARG A 745 -0.25 -25.88 0.66
N GLU A 746 -0.90 -25.89 -0.49
CA GLU A 746 -1.10 -27.07 -1.31
C GLU A 746 0.09 -27.35 -2.26
N ILE A 747 0.98 -26.36 -2.45
CA ILE A 747 2.15 -26.50 -3.32
C ILE A 747 3.30 -27.14 -2.53
N GLU A 748 3.69 -28.35 -2.97
CA GLU A 748 4.73 -29.15 -2.32
C GLU A 748 6.05 -28.38 -2.13
N ASN A 749 6.60 -28.42 -0.91
CA ASN A 749 7.90 -27.85 -0.51
C ASN A 749 8.09 -26.33 -0.66
N LEU A 750 7.13 -25.59 -1.23
CA LEU A 750 7.26 -24.16 -1.51
C LEU A 750 7.60 -23.35 -0.24
N ALA A 751 6.79 -23.51 0.81
CA ALA A 751 6.99 -22.78 2.05
C ALA A 751 8.23 -23.23 2.83
N ALA A 752 8.64 -24.49 2.70
CA ALA A 752 9.86 -24.97 3.35
C ALA A 752 11.11 -24.38 2.69
N ILE A 753 11.14 -24.34 1.35
CA ILE A 753 12.26 -23.77 0.58
C ILE A 753 12.35 -22.26 0.78
N GLU A 754 11.23 -21.54 0.74
CA GLU A 754 11.18 -20.09 0.97
C GLU A 754 11.78 -19.65 2.31
N ARG A 755 11.58 -20.43 3.39
CA ARG A 755 12.10 -20.09 4.73
C ARG A 755 13.62 -20.17 4.85
N ILE A 756 14.27 -20.92 3.95
CA ILE A 756 15.72 -21.18 4.02
C ILE A 756 16.47 -20.66 2.79
N SER A 757 15.77 -20.06 1.83
CA SER A 757 16.34 -19.61 0.56
C SER A 757 15.61 -18.39 -0.02
N LEU A 758 16.26 -17.69 -0.94
CA LEU A 758 15.62 -16.70 -1.79
C LEU A 758 15.14 -17.37 -3.07
N LEU A 759 13.83 -17.33 -3.32
CA LEU A 759 13.17 -17.80 -4.54
C LEU A 759 12.97 -16.62 -5.50
N ASN A 760 13.69 -16.62 -6.63
CA ASN A 760 13.57 -15.59 -7.66
C ASN A 760 12.92 -16.14 -8.93
N PHE A 761 11.76 -15.60 -9.29
CA PHE A 761 11.04 -15.96 -10.51
C PHE A 761 11.46 -15.03 -11.67
N THR A 762 12.15 -15.58 -12.67
CA THR A 762 12.72 -14.85 -13.82
C THR A 762 12.13 -15.28 -15.18
N GLY A 763 11.43 -16.42 -15.22
CA GLY A 763 10.82 -16.98 -16.42
C GLY A 763 9.31 -16.76 -16.53
N ASP A 764 8.65 -17.56 -17.36
CA ASP A 764 7.21 -17.47 -17.61
C ASP A 764 6.37 -18.06 -16.46
N ILE A 765 6.93 -19.03 -15.73
CA ILE A 765 6.34 -19.57 -14.52
C ILE A 765 6.58 -18.58 -13.39
N ARG A 766 5.61 -17.69 -13.11
CA ARG A 766 5.70 -16.70 -12.03
C ARG A 766 4.31 -16.38 -11.44
N PRO A 767 4.21 -16.05 -10.15
CA PRO A 767 2.93 -15.71 -9.53
C PRO A 767 2.37 -14.38 -10.03
N GLN A 768 1.04 -14.24 -9.98
CA GLN A 768 0.36 -12.96 -10.19
C GLN A 768 0.37 -12.16 -8.89
N LEU A 769 0.59 -10.85 -8.99
CA LEU A 769 0.74 -9.96 -7.83
C LEU A 769 -0.41 -8.98 -7.71
N SER A 770 -0.60 -8.45 -6.49
CA SER A 770 -1.35 -7.24 -6.24
C SER A 770 -0.70 -6.02 -6.92
N VAL A 771 -1.46 -4.93 -7.11
CA VAL A 771 -0.97 -3.67 -7.70
C VAL A 771 0.15 -3.04 -6.87
N ASP A 772 0.01 -3.05 -5.54
CA ASP A 772 1.06 -2.63 -4.61
C ASP A 772 2.21 -3.64 -4.49
N ARG A 773 2.05 -4.82 -5.10
CA ARG A 773 3.01 -5.93 -5.14
C ARG A 773 3.46 -6.38 -3.75
N LYS A 774 2.54 -6.33 -2.80
CA LYS A 774 2.73 -6.82 -1.43
C LYS A 774 2.12 -8.21 -1.21
N SER A 775 1.32 -8.71 -2.14
CA SER A 775 0.74 -10.05 -2.05
C SER A 775 0.71 -10.75 -3.40
N VAL A 776 0.67 -12.08 -3.34
CA VAL A 776 0.38 -12.95 -4.47
C VAL A 776 -1.14 -13.14 -4.56
N THR A 777 -1.72 -12.91 -5.74
CA THR A 777 -3.15 -13.09 -6.01
C THR A 777 -3.47 -14.48 -6.54
N SER A 778 -2.53 -15.10 -7.27
CA SER A 778 -2.63 -16.50 -7.72
C SER A 778 -1.26 -17.08 -8.03
N TRP A 779 -1.12 -18.39 -7.82
CA TRP A 779 0.07 -19.18 -8.12
C TRP A 779 -0.08 -19.93 -9.46
N PRO A 780 1.03 -20.27 -10.16
CA PRO A 780 0.97 -21.03 -11.41
C PRO A 780 0.61 -22.52 -11.20
N ASP A 781 -0.22 -23.08 -12.09
CA ASP A 781 -0.69 -24.48 -12.00
C ASP A 781 0.44 -25.52 -12.00
N ASN A 782 1.51 -25.31 -12.78
CA ASN A 782 2.64 -26.25 -12.90
C ASN A 782 3.72 -26.06 -11.82
N LEU A 783 3.53 -25.16 -10.85
CA LEU A 783 4.56 -24.82 -9.88
C LEU A 783 4.95 -26.01 -9.00
N SER A 784 4.00 -26.88 -8.62
CA SER A 784 4.27 -28.05 -7.78
C SER A 784 5.35 -28.97 -8.40
N GLN A 785 5.23 -29.32 -9.68
CA GLN A 785 6.22 -30.14 -10.40
C GLN A 785 7.60 -29.48 -10.49
N CYS A 786 7.61 -28.15 -10.66
CA CYS A 786 8.85 -27.37 -10.67
C CYS A 786 9.52 -27.39 -9.31
N MET A 787 8.75 -27.23 -8.23
CA MET A 787 9.27 -27.25 -6.85
C MET A 787 9.87 -28.61 -6.51
N SER A 788 9.24 -29.73 -6.86
CA SER A 788 9.82 -31.07 -6.63
C SER A 788 11.16 -31.23 -7.38
N SER A 789 11.26 -30.75 -8.63
CA SER A 789 12.50 -30.78 -9.42
C SER A 789 13.60 -29.89 -8.81
N ILE A 790 13.23 -28.71 -8.31
CA ILE A 790 14.12 -27.80 -7.59
C ILE A 790 14.62 -28.44 -6.30
N THR A 791 13.75 -29.09 -5.53
CA THR A 791 14.13 -29.81 -4.31
C THR A 791 15.23 -30.83 -4.60
N ILE A 792 15.04 -31.67 -5.62
CA ILE A 792 16.04 -32.69 -6.00
C ILE A 792 17.38 -32.05 -6.38
N LYS A 793 17.36 -31.02 -7.24
CA LYS A 793 18.58 -30.32 -7.66
C LYS A 793 19.31 -29.66 -6.49
N LEU A 794 18.57 -29.04 -5.57
CA LEU A 794 19.11 -28.38 -4.39
C LEU A 794 19.80 -29.40 -3.47
N ILE A 795 19.15 -30.52 -3.17
CA ILE A 795 19.72 -31.58 -2.33
C ILE A 795 21.01 -32.14 -2.95
N ASN A 796 21.01 -32.42 -4.26
CA ASN A 796 22.21 -32.93 -4.93
C ASN A 796 23.38 -31.94 -4.83
N SER A 797 23.13 -30.64 -5.04
CA SER A 797 24.16 -29.59 -4.92
C SER A 797 24.71 -29.46 -3.49
N ILE A 798 23.85 -29.62 -2.48
CA ILE A 798 24.26 -29.61 -1.07
C ILE A 798 25.16 -30.81 -0.77
N ILE A 799 24.77 -32.01 -1.19
CA ILE A 799 25.57 -33.23 -0.97
C ILE A 799 26.95 -33.10 -1.64
N GLU A 800 27.00 -32.61 -2.88
CA GLU A 800 28.27 -32.35 -3.57
C GLU A 800 29.14 -31.33 -2.83
N THR A 801 28.52 -30.29 -2.27
CA THR A 801 29.22 -29.28 -1.48
C THR A 801 29.80 -29.87 -0.20
N VAL A 802 29.03 -30.71 0.51
CA VAL A 802 29.48 -31.41 1.71
C VAL A 802 30.64 -32.35 1.40
N LYS A 803 30.55 -33.14 0.32
CA LYS A 803 31.64 -34.03 -0.13
C LYS A 803 32.93 -33.25 -0.35
N LYS A 804 32.87 -32.18 -1.16
CA LYS A 804 34.00 -31.28 -1.43
C LYS A 804 34.53 -30.63 -0.14
N HIS A 805 33.64 -30.31 0.81
CA HIS A 805 34.03 -29.72 2.09
C HIS A 805 34.84 -30.69 2.94
N ILE A 806 34.32 -31.91 3.16
CA ILE A 806 34.98 -32.99 3.92
C ILE A 806 36.39 -33.25 3.36
N GLU A 807 36.51 -33.37 2.04
CA GLU A 807 37.80 -33.52 1.35
C GLU A 807 38.71 -32.30 1.57
N SER A 808 38.21 -31.09 1.31
CA SER A 808 39.01 -29.85 1.39
C SER A 808 39.49 -29.52 2.81
N CYS A 809 38.78 -29.98 3.84
CA CYS A 809 39.10 -29.75 5.24
C CYS A 809 39.80 -30.95 5.90
N ASN A 810 40.06 -32.04 5.17
CA ASN A 810 40.66 -33.29 5.66
C ASN A 810 39.92 -33.84 6.90
N LEU A 811 38.59 -33.88 6.86
CA LEU A 811 37.78 -34.45 7.94
C LEU A 811 37.75 -35.98 7.83
N LEU A 812 37.85 -36.67 8.96
CA LEU A 812 37.72 -38.13 9.01
C LEU A 812 36.23 -38.53 8.92
N PRO A 813 35.86 -39.58 8.17
CA PRO A 813 34.45 -40.00 8.02
C PRO A 813 33.70 -40.22 9.35
N ASP A 814 34.39 -40.74 10.38
CA ASP A 814 33.83 -41.02 11.70
C ASP A 814 34.06 -39.87 12.72
N SER A 815 34.48 -38.68 12.27
CA SER A 815 34.73 -37.55 13.17
C SER A 815 33.43 -36.91 13.66
N ASN A 816 33.50 -36.28 14.83
CA ASN A 816 32.37 -35.52 15.39
C ASN A 816 31.91 -34.40 14.44
N GLU A 817 32.83 -33.77 13.70
CA GLU A 817 32.51 -32.73 12.72
C GLU A 817 31.69 -33.25 11.54
N VAL A 818 32.00 -34.45 11.01
CA VAL A 818 31.22 -35.06 9.93
C VAL A 818 29.82 -35.41 10.40
N ASN A 819 29.69 -35.97 11.61
CA ASN A 819 28.39 -36.23 12.23
C ASN A 819 27.60 -34.93 12.44
N LEU A 820 28.27 -33.87 12.89
CA LEU A 820 27.65 -32.55 13.09
C LEU A 820 27.19 -31.93 11.76
N ILE A 821 27.98 -32.06 10.69
CA ILE A 821 27.61 -31.62 9.33
C ILE A 821 26.30 -32.26 8.91
N TRP A 822 26.20 -33.59 9.00
CA TRP A 822 25.00 -34.30 8.58
C TRP A 822 23.79 -33.95 9.45
N ASN A 823 23.96 -33.87 10.77
CA ASN A 823 22.90 -33.41 11.67
C ASN A 823 22.38 -32.02 11.30
N TYR A 824 23.28 -31.09 10.97
CA TYR A 824 22.92 -29.74 10.52
C TYR A 824 22.17 -29.75 9.19
N ILE A 825 22.66 -30.48 8.19
CA ILE A 825 22.01 -30.56 6.87
C ILE A 825 20.62 -31.18 7.00
N PHE A 826 20.50 -32.30 7.70
CA PHE A 826 19.20 -32.93 7.89
C PHE A 826 18.21 -32.07 8.67
N SER A 827 18.68 -31.38 9.72
CA SER A 827 17.82 -30.47 10.48
C SER A 827 17.36 -29.29 9.63
N ARG A 828 18.23 -28.73 8.77
CA ARG A 828 17.92 -27.58 7.93
C ARG A 828 17.03 -27.92 6.73
N PHE A 829 17.15 -29.13 6.20
CA PHE A 829 16.43 -29.60 5.00
C PHE A 829 15.46 -30.76 5.31
N GLU A 830 14.86 -30.73 6.51
CA GLU A 830 13.98 -31.79 7.02
C GLU A 830 12.83 -32.16 6.06
N PHE A 831 12.24 -31.17 5.39
CA PHE A 831 11.16 -31.35 4.41
C PHE A 831 11.54 -32.25 3.22
N ALA A 832 12.84 -32.42 2.96
CA ALA A 832 13.41 -33.21 1.87
C ALA A 832 14.28 -34.36 2.39
N SER A 833 14.09 -34.77 3.64
CA SER A 833 14.86 -35.82 4.31
C SER A 833 14.83 -37.17 3.58
N SER A 834 13.70 -37.53 2.96
CA SER A 834 13.58 -38.76 2.16
C SER A 834 14.52 -38.77 0.95
N TYR A 835 14.71 -37.62 0.30
CA TYR A 835 15.69 -37.46 -0.79
C TYR A 835 17.12 -37.53 -0.27
N LEU A 836 17.41 -36.85 0.84
CA LEU A 836 18.73 -36.89 1.48
C LEU A 836 19.13 -38.31 1.89
N ILE A 837 18.25 -39.06 2.57
CA ILE A 837 18.52 -40.44 3.00
C ILE A 837 18.72 -41.34 1.77
N ARG A 838 17.86 -41.21 0.74
CA ARG A 838 18.00 -41.99 -0.49
C ARG A 838 19.35 -41.78 -1.17
N GLU A 839 19.80 -40.54 -1.28
CA GLU A 839 21.11 -40.23 -1.89
C GLU A 839 22.28 -40.68 -1.01
N LEU A 840 22.16 -40.60 0.32
CA LEU A 840 23.17 -41.13 1.23
C LEU A 840 23.30 -42.66 1.11
N VAL A 841 22.19 -43.39 1.08
CA VAL A 841 22.19 -44.86 0.92
C VAL A 841 22.87 -45.30 -0.38
N ASN A 842 22.72 -44.51 -1.45
CA ASN A 842 23.28 -44.83 -2.76
C ASN A 842 24.70 -44.26 -2.99
N SER A 843 25.36 -43.73 -1.96
CA SER A 843 26.70 -43.13 -2.11
C SER A 843 27.65 -43.50 -0.98
N ASP A 844 28.96 -43.38 -1.23
CA ASP A 844 30.02 -43.71 -0.26
C ASP A 844 29.94 -42.91 1.05
N VAL A 845 29.14 -41.84 1.09
CA VAL A 845 28.93 -41.00 2.27
C VAL A 845 27.83 -41.55 3.21
N GLY A 846 27.10 -42.59 2.79
CA GLY A 846 26.15 -43.33 3.65
C GLY A 846 26.83 -44.28 4.65
N ASN A 847 28.14 -44.47 4.54
CA ASN A 847 28.97 -45.29 5.43
C ASN A 847 29.42 -44.53 6.70
N VAL A 848 28.52 -43.74 7.27
CA VAL A 848 28.75 -42.96 8.50
C VAL A 848 28.06 -43.66 9.67
N SER A 849 28.79 -43.84 10.78
CA SER A 849 28.23 -44.37 12.03
C SER A 849 27.28 -43.35 12.66
N TRP A 850 26.07 -43.78 13.02
CA TRP A 850 25.05 -42.89 13.59
C TRP A 850 24.73 -43.28 15.02
N SER A 851 25.17 -42.46 15.99
CA SER A 851 25.11 -42.80 17.41
C SER A 851 23.72 -43.22 17.90
N GLU A 852 22.67 -42.55 17.41
CA GLU A 852 21.28 -42.85 17.80
C GLU A 852 20.82 -44.23 17.29
N LEU A 853 21.27 -44.65 16.10
CA LEU A 853 20.98 -46.00 15.57
C LEU A 853 21.80 -47.08 16.31
N ASN A 854 23.01 -46.71 16.73
CA ASN A 854 23.86 -47.60 17.54
C ASN A 854 23.26 -47.83 18.94
N GLU A 855 22.72 -46.79 19.57
CA GLU A 855 22.01 -46.91 20.85
C GLU A 855 20.76 -47.79 20.74
N LEU A 856 19.99 -47.65 19.65
CA LEU A 856 18.79 -48.46 19.40
C LEU A 856 19.08 -49.96 19.29
N THR A 857 20.21 -50.31 18.66
CA THR A 857 20.59 -51.70 18.34
C THR A 857 21.62 -52.28 19.31
N ALA A 858 22.27 -51.43 20.12
CA ALA A 858 23.46 -51.75 20.89
C ALA A 858 24.60 -52.37 20.06
N THR A 859 24.71 -51.97 18.79
CA THR A 859 25.75 -52.39 17.84
C THR A 859 26.27 -51.18 17.09
N ASP A 860 27.57 -51.14 16.80
CA ASP A 860 28.14 -50.10 15.94
C ASP A 860 27.75 -50.36 14.48
N THR A 861 26.86 -49.54 13.93
CA THR A 861 26.30 -49.69 12.58
C THR A 861 26.28 -48.37 11.83
N THR A 862 26.50 -48.44 10.52
CA THR A 862 26.28 -47.30 9.62
C THR A 862 24.80 -47.21 9.23
N ILE A 863 24.38 -46.08 8.67
CA ILE A 863 23.04 -45.90 8.11
C ILE A 863 22.76 -46.99 7.04
N GLN A 864 23.74 -47.23 6.16
CA GLN A 864 23.62 -48.25 5.12
C GLN A 864 23.48 -49.65 5.72
N ASN A 865 24.34 -50.03 6.67
CA ASN A 865 24.29 -51.35 7.31
C ASN A 865 22.97 -51.58 8.07
N PHE A 866 22.45 -50.54 8.74
CA PHE A 866 21.16 -50.60 9.43
C PHE A 866 20.00 -50.89 8.47
N ILE A 867 20.01 -50.22 7.31
CA ILE A 867 18.98 -50.39 6.27
C ILE A 867 19.09 -51.77 5.59
N GLU A 868 20.29 -52.27 5.33
CA GLU A 868 20.53 -53.56 4.66
C GLU A 868 20.41 -54.78 5.59
N ALA A 869 20.48 -54.60 6.91
CA ALA A 869 20.41 -55.70 7.88
C ALA A 869 19.14 -56.55 7.69
N LYS A 870 19.31 -57.86 7.44
CA LYS A 870 18.18 -58.80 7.24
C LYS A 870 17.39 -59.04 8.52
N GLU A 871 18.08 -59.07 9.65
CA GLU A 871 17.50 -59.23 10.97
C GLU A 871 18.05 -58.11 11.86
N LEU A 872 17.15 -57.49 12.62
CA LEU A 872 17.51 -56.41 13.54
C LEU A 872 16.78 -56.61 14.87
N VAL A 873 17.48 -56.32 15.97
CA VAL A 873 16.89 -56.31 17.31
C VAL A 873 17.01 -54.90 17.87
N ILE A 874 15.87 -54.28 18.16
CA ILE A 874 15.80 -52.97 18.79
C ILE A 874 15.40 -53.17 20.25
N LYS A 875 16.18 -52.62 21.17
CA LYS A 875 15.92 -52.79 22.61
C LYS A 875 14.87 -51.81 23.12
N SER A 876 15.01 -50.53 22.77
CA SER A 876 14.13 -49.47 23.29
C SER A 876 13.89 -48.41 22.23
N PRO A 877 12.95 -48.64 21.30
CA PRO A 877 12.76 -47.77 20.15
C PRO A 877 12.45 -46.32 20.52
N ASN A 878 11.81 -46.06 21.68
CA ASN A 878 11.45 -44.72 22.11
C ASN A 878 12.39 -44.06 23.15
N ASN A 879 13.18 -44.83 23.92
CA ASN A 879 13.98 -44.33 25.06
C ASN A 879 15.25 -43.57 24.66
N VAL A 880 15.69 -43.73 23.41
CA VAL A 880 16.78 -42.95 22.82
C VAL A 880 16.25 -41.60 22.36
N LYS A 881 16.92 -40.51 22.75
CA LYS A 881 16.67 -39.17 22.18
C LYS A 881 17.09 -39.20 20.72
N LYS A 882 16.13 -39.39 19.82
CA LYS A 882 16.36 -39.52 18.38
C LYS A 882 16.20 -38.17 17.70
N SER A 883 17.10 -37.87 16.76
CA SER A 883 16.79 -36.93 15.69
C SER A 883 15.62 -37.45 14.85
N LYS A 884 14.88 -36.54 14.22
CA LYS A 884 13.81 -36.93 13.28
C LYS A 884 14.33 -37.80 12.12
N VAL A 885 15.61 -37.71 11.80
CA VAL A 885 16.26 -38.54 10.78
C VAL A 885 16.32 -39.98 11.22
N ALA A 886 16.85 -40.25 12.41
CA ALA A 886 16.88 -41.59 12.98
C ALA A 886 15.47 -42.17 13.13
N GLU A 887 14.50 -41.33 13.50
CA GLU A 887 13.08 -41.71 13.55
C GLU A 887 12.54 -42.11 12.17
N GLN A 888 12.82 -41.33 11.11
CA GLN A 888 12.40 -41.66 9.75
C GLN A 888 13.06 -42.92 9.19
N ILE A 889 14.35 -43.13 9.45
CA ILE A 889 15.08 -44.34 9.06
C ILE A 889 14.47 -45.57 9.77
N LEU A 890 14.23 -45.45 11.08
CA LEU A 890 13.58 -46.47 11.89
C LEU A 890 12.17 -46.80 11.38
N LEU A 891 11.35 -45.78 11.14
CA LEU A 891 9.99 -45.93 10.62
C LEU A 891 9.99 -46.58 9.23
N GLY A 892 10.89 -46.16 8.34
CA GLY A 892 11.06 -46.78 7.03
C GLY A 892 11.42 -48.26 7.15
N LYS A 893 12.32 -48.61 8.08
CA LYS A 893 12.72 -50.00 8.34
C LYS A 893 11.55 -50.84 8.85
N LEU A 894 10.76 -50.30 9.78
CA LEU A 894 9.58 -50.97 10.34
C LEU A 894 8.47 -51.15 9.30
N LEU A 895 8.14 -50.11 8.54
CA LEU A 895 7.12 -50.18 7.48
C LEU A 895 7.50 -51.17 6.37
N SER A 896 8.81 -51.30 6.10
CA SER A 896 9.35 -52.22 5.08
C SER A 896 9.57 -53.65 5.61
N ALA A 897 9.30 -53.92 6.88
CA ALA A 897 9.55 -55.22 7.49
C ALA A 897 8.55 -56.27 7.00
N GLU A 898 9.03 -57.50 6.74
CA GLU A 898 8.16 -58.64 6.46
C GLU A 898 7.41 -59.08 7.73
N SER A 899 8.10 -59.11 8.87
CA SER A 899 7.51 -59.38 10.18
C SER A 899 8.15 -58.53 11.28
N ILE A 900 7.33 -58.14 12.27
CA ILE A 900 7.75 -57.43 13.47
C ILE A 900 7.16 -58.18 14.65
N SER A 901 8.01 -58.55 15.61
CA SER A 901 7.57 -59.21 16.84
C SER A 901 8.20 -58.58 18.08
N VAL A 902 7.46 -58.52 19.18
CA VAL A 902 7.93 -57.98 20.46
C VAL A 902 7.96 -59.09 21.51
N THR A 903 9.16 -59.41 22.02
CA THR A 903 9.36 -60.38 23.12
C THR A 903 10.43 -59.86 24.09
N ASN A 904 10.23 -60.05 25.39
CA ASN A 904 11.16 -59.59 26.45
C ASN A 904 11.57 -58.10 26.32
N ASN A 905 10.62 -57.22 26.04
CA ASN A 905 10.87 -55.79 25.80
C ASN A 905 11.93 -55.53 24.72
N LYS A 906 11.95 -56.34 23.65
CA LYS A 906 12.76 -56.11 22.46
C LYS A 906 11.90 -56.27 21.22
N VAL A 907 12.11 -55.40 20.24
CA VAL A 907 11.48 -55.45 18.93
C VAL A 907 12.41 -56.18 17.97
N TYR A 908 11.95 -57.30 17.45
CA TYR A 908 12.64 -58.09 16.43
C TYR A 908 12.03 -57.75 15.08
N ILE A 909 12.88 -57.41 14.12
CA ILE A 909 12.49 -56.98 12.78
C ILE A 909 13.13 -57.93 11.78
N GLN A 910 12.30 -58.56 10.93
CA GLN A 910 12.75 -59.25 9.73
C GLN A 910 12.54 -58.34 8.52
N ALA A 911 13.61 -58.00 7.81
CA ALA A 911 13.56 -57.08 6.69
C ALA A 911 12.77 -57.67 5.51
N GLY A 912 11.93 -56.85 4.86
CA GLY A 912 11.26 -57.22 3.60
C GLY A 912 12.15 -56.99 2.36
N GLN A 913 11.55 -57.11 1.18
CA GLN A 913 12.27 -57.10 -0.11
C GLN A 913 12.86 -55.74 -0.51
N SER A 914 12.29 -54.61 -0.05
CA SER A 914 12.75 -53.26 -0.41
C SER A 914 12.51 -52.26 0.71
N PHE A 915 13.53 -51.48 1.07
CA PHE A 915 13.40 -50.35 2.00
C PHE A 915 12.59 -49.21 1.37
N GLN A 916 11.56 -48.76 2.07
CA GLN A 916 10.70 -47.65 1.69
C GLN A 916 10.87 -46.50 2.69
N LEU A 917 11.13 -45.31 2.16
CA LEU A 917 11.07 -44.08 2.92
C LEU A 917 9.69 -43.45 2.75
N VAL A 918 9.07 -43.12 3.88
CA VAL A 918 7.83 -42.35 3.89
C VAL A 918 8.19 -40.92 4.26
N ASN A 919 7.68 -39.94 3.50
CA ASN A 919 7.80 -38.56 3.93
C ASN A 919 6.84 -38.34 5.10
N ILE A 920 7.41 -38.22 6.29
CA ILE A 920 6.66 -38.10 7.56
C ILE A 920 6.40 -36.63 7.89
N SER A 921 7.06 -35.70 7.19
CA SER A 921 6.90 -34.26 7.38
C SER A 921 5.73 -33.71 6.56
N ASP A 922 4.80 -33.00 7.22
CA ASP A 922 3.91 -32.07 6.52
C ASP A 922 4.74 -30.85 6.06
N ALA A 923 4.32 -30.16 5.00
CA ALA A 923 5.02 -29.03 4.35
C ALA A 923 5.44 -27.86 5.28
N TYR A 924 5.02 -27.88 6.55
CA TYR A 924 5.29 -26.85 7.55
C TYR A 924 5.97 -27.36 8.83
N GLY A 925 6.23 -28.65 8.99
CA GLY A 925 6.85 -29.19 10.22
C GLY A 925 6.03 -29.03 11.50
N TYR A 926 4.74 -28.62 11.38
CA TYR A 926 3.82 -28.40 12.50
C TYR A 926 2.58 -29.28 12.34
N ARG A 927 2.70 -30.52 12.81
CA ARG A 927 1.60 -31.32 13.38
C ARG A 927 2.24 -32.51 14.09
N ASP A 928 2.01 -32.61 15.39
CA ASP A 928 2.36 -33.76 16.22
C ASP A 928 1.42 -34.92 15.88
N ASP A 929 1.52 -35.48 14.68
CA ASP A 929 0.85 -36.74 14.36
C ASP A 929 1.80 -37.89 14.74
N GLU A 930 1.27 -38.92 15.39
CA GLU A 930 2.02 -40.15 15.69
C GLU A 930 1.77 -41.18 14.60
N ILE A 931 2.83 -41.88 14.19
CA ILE A 931 2.74 -43.04 13.29
C ILE A 931 2.95 -44.29 14.12
N LEU A 932 1.97 -45.18 14.10
CA LEU A 932 2.01 -46.44 14.82
C LEU A 932 2.11 -47.62 13.85
N ILE A 933 2.93 -48.60 14.20
CA ILE A 933 3.24 -49.77 13.39
C ILE A 933 2.71 -51.03 14.06
N SER A 934 1.88 -51.78 13.34
CA SER A 934 1.35 -53.08 13.74
C SER A 934 2.46 -54.12 13.91
N SER A 935 2.36 -54.91 14.98
CA SER A 935 3.30 -55.98 15.31
C SER A 935 2.66 -57.10 16.13
N SER A 936 3.35 -58.25 16.17
CA SER A 936 2.95 -59.41 16.97
C SER A 936 3.63 -59.38 18.33
N TRP A 937 2.88 -59.30 19.42
CA TRP A 937 3.41 -59.27 20.79
C TRP A 937 3.25 -60.64 21.44
N ASP A 938 4.14 -60.97 22.38
CA ASP A 938 4.00 -62.17 23.23
C ASP A 938 2.64 -62.18 23.95
N GLU A 939 2.02 -63.35 24.05
CA GLU A 939 0.74 -63.53 24.75
C GLU A 939 0.84 -63.17 26.24
N SER A 940 2.05 -63.22 26.83
CA SER A 940 2.26 -62.79 28.21
C SER A 940 2.15 -61.28 28.44
N ILE A 941 2.09 -60.45 27.39
CA ILE A 941 2.02 -58.99 27.51
C ILE A 941 0.55 -58.54 27.45
N GLU A 942 -0.01 -58.18 28.60
CA GLU A 942 -1.40 -57.72 28.73
C GLU A 942 -1.62 -56.25 28.33
N PHE A 943 -0.53 -55.47 28.23
CA PHE A 943 -0.62 -54.05 27.88
C PHE A 943 -0.94 -53.83 26.41
N ASP A 944 -1.81 -52.89 26.13
CA ASP A 944 -2.17 -52.45 24.79
C ASP A 944 -1.22 -51.37 24.26
N LEU A 945 -0.54 -50.67 25.18
CA LEU A 945 0.45 -49.64 24.89
C LEU A 945 1.60 -49.74 25.90
N ILE A 946 2.84 -49.72 25.43
CA ILE A 946 4.04 -49.54 26.25
C ILE A 946 4.78 -48.32 25.73
N SER A 947 4.97 -47.28 26.55
CA SER A 947 5.53 -46.00 26.09
C SER A 947 6.93 -46.14 25.47
N GLU A 948 7.76 -47.07 25.98
CA GLU A 948 9.10 -47.34 25.46
C GLU A 948 9.12 -48.06 24.09
N MET A 949 8.02 -48.73 23.71
CA MET A 949 7.92 -49.53 22.49
C MET A 949 7.48 -48.75 21.25
N LEU A 950 7.12 -47.45 21.38
CA LEU A 950 6.75 -46.59 20.25
C LEU A 950 7.86 -46.55 19.19
N PRO A 951 7.56 -46.69 17.88
CA PRO A 951 6.24 -46.60 17.25
C PRO A 951 5.47 -47.92 17.13
N VAL A 952 5.92 -49.00 17.76
CA VAL A 952 5.35 -50.34 17.56
C VAL A 952 4.22 -50.62 18.56
N VAL A 953 3.09 -51.13 18.06
CA VAL A 953 1.89 -51.44 18.84
C VAL A 953 1.37 -52.87 18.54
N PRO A 954 0.66 -53.52 19.47
CA PRO A 954 0.10 -54.85 19.21
C PRO A 954 -1.04 -54.77 18.18
N ASN A 955 -1.21 -55.84 17.40
CA ASN A 955 -2.27 -55.94 16.38
C ASN A 955 -3.67 -55.59 16.90
N ARG A 956 -3.97 -55.93 18.16
CA ARG A 956 -5.25 -55.59 18.80
C ARG A 956 -5.52 -54.09 18.89
N LEU A 957 -4.52 -53.29 19.29
CA LEU A 957 -4.64 -51.83 19.32
C LEU A 957 -4.69 -51.24 17.91
N PHE A 958 -3.83 -51.73 17.01
CA PHE A 958 -3.83 -51.29 15.61
C PHE A 958 -5.20 -51.48 14.93
N ASN A 959 -5.79 -52.68 15.08
CA ASN A 959 -7.10 -53.00 14.51
C ASN A 959 -8.23 -52.18 15.15
N ALA A 960 -8.12 -51.82 16.43
CA ALA A 960 -9.09 -50.97 17.11
C ALA A 960 -9.01 -49.53 16.60
N LEU A 961 -7.80 -48.98 16.43
CA LEU A 961 -7.56 -47.66 15.86
C LEU A 961 -8.04 -47.55 14.40
N GLU A 962 -7.87 -48.60 13.60
CA GLU A 962 -8.36 -48.64 12.22
C GLU A 962 -9.90 -48.53 12.14
N LYS A 963 -10.60 -49.08 13.13
CA LYS A 963 -12.06 -49.06 13.21
C LYS A 963 -12.61 -47.81 13.91
N GLY A 964 -11.75 -46.98 14.50
CA GLY A 964 -12.14 -45.75 15.17
C GLY A 964 -12.53 -44.65 14.17
N GLU A 965 -13.57 -43.88 14.48
CA GLU A 965 -14.07 -42.82 13.61
C GLU A 965 -13.41 -41.45 13.91
N PHE A 966 -12.84 -41.28 15.10
CA PHE A 966 -12.25 -40.02 15.56
C PHE A 966 -10.72 -40.15 15.66
N ALA A 967 -9.99 -39.12 15.22
CA ALA A 967 -8.52 -39.02 15.22
C ALA A 967 -7.70 -39.90 14.24
N PHE A 968 -8.30 -40.84 13.51
CA PHE A 968 -7.66 -41.54 12.39
C PHE A 968 -7.38 -40.59 11.21
N LYS A 969 -6.13 -40.58 10.71
CA LYS A 969 -5.70 -39.74 9.57
C LYS A 969 -5.41 -40.50 8.28
N GLY A 970 -5.49 -41.83 8.33
CA GLY A 970 -5.20 -42.69 7.18
C GLY A 970 -4.22 -43.81 7.52
N LYS A 971 -4.20 -44.83 6.65
CA LYS A 971 -3.20 -45.90 6.67
C LYS A 971 -1.94 -45.49 5.92
N ILE A 972 -0.80 -46.03 6.37
CA ILE A 972 0.49 -45.97 5.69
C ILE A 972 0.90 -47.40 5.38
N GLY A 973 0.68 -47.83 4.13
CA GLY A 973 0.80 -49.24 3.76
C GLY A 973 -0.14 -50.15 4.57
N ASP A 974 0.24 -51.43 4.70
CA ASP A 974 -0.60 -52.44 5.37
C ASP A 974 -0.44 -52.47 6.89
N LYS A 975 0.63 -51.89 7.42
CA LYS A 975 1.04 -52.00 8.84
C LYS A 975 1.14 -50.68 9.58
N GLY A 976 1.03 -49.54 8.90
CA GLY A 976 1.13 -48.22 9.51
C GLY A 976 -0.22 -47.52 9.65
N ILE A 977 -0.43 -46.81 10.76
CA ILE A 977 -1.62 -45.97 11.00
C ILE A 977 -1.17 -44.61 11.52
N LYS A 978 -1.77 -43.54 10.98
CA LYS A 978 -1.49 -42.16 11.39
C LYS A 978 -2.61 -41.67 12.31
N ILE A 979 -2.25 -41.15 13.49
CA ILE A 979 -3.19 -40.61 14.49
C ILE A 979 -2.76 -39.23 14.98
N ASN A 980 -3.71 -38.41 15.44
CA ASN A 980 -3.39 -37.13 16.07
C ASN A 980 -2.78 -37.32 17.47
N SER A 981 -1.84 -36.46 17.89
CA SER A 981 -1.34 -36.38 19.28
C SER A 981 -2.02 -35.28 20.09
N TYR A 982 -3.33 -35.39 20.31
CA TYR A 982 -4.05 -34.47 21.22
C TYR A 982 -3.66 -34.73 22.68
N SER A 983 -3.60 -33.68 23.51
CA SER A 983 -3.17 -33.77 24.92
C SER A 983 -4.01 -34.74 25.76
N ASN A 984 -5.26 -35.03 25.38
CA ASN A 984 -6.15 -35.99 26.04
C ASN A 984 -6.50 -37.21 25.15
N GLY A 985 -5.70 -37.46 24.11
CA GLY A 985 -5.82 -38.63 23.24
C GLY A 985 -4.74 -39.69 23.50
N LEU A 986 -4.91 -40.86 22.87
CA LEU A 986 -3.93 -41.96 22.93
C LEU A 986 -2.56 -41.54 22.39
N GLY A 987 -2.52 -40.70 21.35
CA GLY A 987 -1.28 -40.17 20.77
C GLY A 987 -0.36 -39.48 21.78
N ALA A 988 -0.92 -38.74 22.74
CA ALA A 988 -0.11 -38.07 23.75
C ALA A 988 0.30 -38.97 24.93
N LEU A 989 -0.26 -40.18 25.08
CA LEU A 989 0.20 -41.15 26.09
C LEU A 989 1.56 -41.73 25.73
N PHE A 990 1.89 -41.83 24.45
CA PHE A 990 3.18 -42.33 23.98
C PHE A 990 4.37 -41.44 24.38
N LYS A 991 4.10 -40.14 24.61
CA LYS A 991 5.09 -39.15 25.06
C LYS A 991 4.93 -38.77 26.54
N GLN A 992 4.13 -39.51 27.32
CA GLN A 992 3.92 -39.24 28.73
C GLN A 992 5.21 -39.51 29.53
N ASP A 993 5.73 -38.49 30.21
CA ASP A 993 6.90 -38.63 31.09
C ASP A 993 6.48 -39.33 32.41
N PRO A 994 7.16 -40.41 32.83
CA PRO A 994 6.85 -41.12 34.08
C PRO A 994 7.03 -40.28 35.35
N VAL A 995 7.82 -39.20 35.34
CA VAL A 995 7.93 -38.30 36.50
C VAL A 995 6.71 -37.37 36.66
N MET A 996 5.86 -37.31 35.64
CA MET A 996 4.65 -36.48 35.63
C MET A 996 3.37 -37.27 35.90
N ILE A 997 3.51 -38.43 36.55
CA ILE A 997 2.41 -39.34 36.90
C ILE A 997 2.40 -39.53 38.41
N SER A 998 1.21 -39.54 39.01
CA SER A 998 1.00 -39.90 40.40
C SER A 998 -0.29 -40.71 40.54
N GLU A 999 -0.29 -41.74 41.40
CA GLU A 999 -1.49 -42.55 41.68
C GLU A 999 -2.67 -41.68 42.14
N THR A 1000 -2.38 -40.63 42.93
CA THR A 1000 -3.41 -39.80 43.56
C THR A 1000 -3.72 -38.54 42.76
N MET A 1001 -2.70 -37.91 42.16
CA MET A 1001 -2.88 -36.63 41.46
C MET A 1001 -3.29 -36.82 39.99
N GLY A 1002 -2.91 -37.95 39.37
CA GLY A 1002 -3.22 -38.26 37.98
C GLY A 1002 -2.04 -38.03 37.03
N LEU A 1003 -2.34 -37.76 35.76
CA LEU A 1003 -1.36 -37.49 34.71
C LEU A 1003 -1.18 -35.99 34.48
N TYR A 1004 0.05 -35.55 34.25
CA TYR A 1004 0.41 -34.16 33.99
C TYR A 1004 1.33 -34.04 32.78
N SER A 1005 1.37 -32.85 32.19
CA SER A 1005 2.35 -32.44 31.19
C SER A 1005 3.18 -31.26 31.71
N PRO A 1006 4.42 -31.10 31.22
CA PRO A 1006 5.24 -29.94 31.58
C PRO A 1006 4.56 -28.64 31.13
N GLU A 1007 4.75 -27.57 31.91
CA GLU A 1007 4.42 -26.20 31.50
C GLU A 1007 5.66 -25.63 30.80
N ILE A 1008 5.58 -25.46 29.48
CA ILE A 1008 6.62 -24.71 28.76
C ILE A 1008 6.30 -23.24 29.06
N ASP A 1009 7.17 -22.55 29.81
CA ASP A 1009 7.01 -21.12 30.00
C ASP A 1009 6.98 -20.42 28.62
N SER A 1010 6.42 -19.21 28.54
CA SER A 1010 6.34 -18.48 27.25
C SER A 1010 7.72 -18.17 26.62
N PHE A 1011 8.82 -18.57 27.29
CA PHE A 1011 10.22 -18.35 26.94
C PHE A 1011 10.97 -19.66 26.64
N GLY A 1012 10.32 -20.82 26.67
CA GLY A 1012 10.89 -22.12 26.33
C GLY A 1012 11.90 -22.68 27.34
N ASN A 1013 11.86 -22.28 28.61
CA ASN A 1013 12.71 -22.86 29.63
C ASN A 1013 12.19 -24.24 30.05
N ASP A 1014 13.04 -25.26 29.92
CA ASP A 1014 12.80 -26.59 30.46
C ASP A 1014 13.37 -26.65 31.88
N ASP A 1015 12.54 -26.96 32.87
CA ASP A 1015 13.00 -27.12 34.25
C ASP A 1015 14.02 -28.26 34.33
N LYS A 1016 15.16 -27.99 34.97
CA LYS A 1016 16.25 -28.97 35.10
C LYS A 1016 15.89 -30.14 36.02
N ASP A 1017 14.89 -29.95 36.87
CA ASP A 1017 14.34 -30.98 37.75
C ASP A 1017 12.83 -31.08 37.51
N LYS A 1018 12.38 -32.23 37.03
CA LYS A 1018 10.99 -32.49 36.68
C LYS A 1018 10.24 -33.28 37.75
N ILE A 1019 10.92 -33.65 38.84
CA ILE A 1019 10.29 -34.37 39.95
C ILE A 1019 9.16 -33.54 40.56
N TYR A 1020 7.95 -34.11 40.66
CA TYR A 1020 6.78 -33.44 41.25
C TYR A 1020 6.30 -32.17 40.52
N SER A 1021 6.69 -31.97 39.26
CA SER A 1021 6.32 -30.81 38.43
C SER A 1021 4.90 -30.97 37.82
N PHE A 1022 3.88 -31.01 38.69
CA PHE A 1022 2.48 -31.26 38.34
C PHE A 1022 1.69 -29.98 37.99
N HIS A 1023 2.10 -29.27 36.93
CA HIS A 1023 1.49 -27.99 36.55
C HIS A 1023 0.18 -28.16 35.73
N SER A 1024 0.28 -28.81 34.57
CA SER A 1024 -0.83 -28.95 33.63
C SER A 1024 -1.45 -30.34 33.70
N ARG A 1025 -2.57 -30.48 34.40
CA ARG A 1025 -3.26 -31.77 34.56
C ARG A 1025 -3.91 -32.22 33.26
N ARG A 1026 -3.62 -33.46 32.84
CA ARG A 1026 -4.26 -34.12 31.70
C ARG A 1026 -5.51 -34.85 32.20
N THR A 1027 -6.67 -34.53 31.63
CA THR A 1027 -7.96 -35.16 31.99
C THR A 1027 -8.82 -35.39 30.74
N GLY A 1028 -9.85 -36.24 30.86
CA GLY A 1028 -10.81 -36.45 29.79
C GLY A 1028 -10.28 -37.30 28.64
N PHE A 1029 -9.69 -38.45 28.95
CA PHE A 1029 -9.33 -39.46 27.95
C PHE A 1029 -10.58 -40.25 27.58
N TRP A 1030 -11.25 -39.87 26.50
CA TRP A 1030 -12.53 -40.45 26.08
C TRP A 1030 -12.40 -41.74 25.26
N LEU A 1031 -11.18 -42.08 24.82
CA LEU A 1031 -10.90 -43.25 23.99
C LEU A 1031 -11.73 -43.30 22.69
N SER A 1032 -12.02 -42.13 22.12
CA SER A 1032 -12.76 -41.97 20.86
C SER A 1032 -12.02 -42.54 19.64
N GLU A 1033 -10.72 -42.76 19.78
CA GLU A 1033 -9.84 -43.29 18.74
C GLU A 1033 -10.02 -44.78 18.50
N ILE A 1034 -10.60 -45.50 19.47
CA ILE A 1034 -10.80 -46.96 19.41
C ILE A 1034 -12.26 -47.37 19.62
N ASN A 1035 -13.14 -46.39 19.84
CA ASN A 1035 -14.57 -46.56 20.06
C ASN A 1035 -15.33 -45.77 19.00
N SER A 1036 -16.12 -46.47 18.18
CA SER A 1036 -16.97 -45.87 17.14
C SER A 1036 -18.18 -45.15 17.72
N HIS A 1037 -18.80 -44.24 16.96
CA HIS A 1037 -20.06 -43.62 17.37
C HIS A 1037 -21.16 -44.67 17.64
N LYS A 1038 -21.20 -45.74 16.84
CA LYS A 1038 -22.12 -46.86 17.03
C LYS A 1038 -21.93 -47.55 18.39
N SER A 1039 -20.68 -47.86 18.75
CA SER A 1039 -20.38 -48.51 20.03
C SER A 1039 -20.67 -47.60 21.23
N MET A 1040 -20.47 -46.29 21.08
CA MET A 1040 -20.74 -45.30 22.12
C MET A 1040 -22.24 -45.05 22.39
N PHE A 1041 -23.09 -45.06 21.36
CA PHE A 1041 -24.49 -44.62 21.50
C PHE A 1041 -25.54 -45.70 21.23
N GLU A 1042 -25.23 -46.74 20.44
CA GLU A 1042 -26.17 -47.81 20.09
C GLU A 1042 -25.90 -49.08 20.90
N ASP A 1043 -24.71 -49.67 20.74
CA ASP A 1043 -24.39 -50.99 21.30
C ASP A 1043 -23.98 -50.92 22.78
N LYS A 1044 -23.64 -49.72 23.28
CA LYS A 1044 -23.14 -49.45 24.65
C LYS A 1044 -21.97 -50.36 25.06
N GLN A 1045 -21.14 -50.74 24.10
CA GLN A 1045 -19.92 -51.51 24.31
C GLN A 1045 -18.72 -50.57 24.19
N PHE A 1046 -17.88 -50.53 25.22
CA PHE A 1046 -16.74 -49.62 25.28
C PHE A 1046 -15.44 -50.41 25.42
N ASN A 1047 -14.55 -50.21 24.47
CA ASN A 1047 -13.18 -50.69 24.56
C ASN A 1047 -12.40 -49.83 25.57
N VAL A 1048 -11.73 -50.49 26.49
CA VAL A 1048 -10.79 -49.89 27.45
C VAL A 1048 -9.35 -50.12 26.98
N VAL A 1049 -8.42 -49.30 27.43
CA VAL A 1049 -6.99 -49.44 27.09
C VAL A 1049 -6.18 -49.63 28.35
N PHE A 1050 -5.35 -50.67 28.36
CA PHE A 1050 -4.39 -50.90 29.42
C PHE A 1050 -2.98 -50.47 28.98
N VAL A 1051 -2.40 -49.51 29.68
CA VAL A 1051 -1.18 -48.80 29.28
C VAL A 1051 -0.08 -49.00 30.33
N PHE A 1052 1.15 -49.24 29.87
CA PHE A 1052 2.34 -49.15 30.70
C PHE A 1052 3.19 -47.95 30.27
N VAL A 1053 3.44 -47.03 31.20
CA VAL A 1053 4.43 -45.97 31.00
C VAL A 1053 5.74 -46.44 31.62
N SER A 1054 6.71 -46.79 30.76
CA SER A 1054 8.04 -47.25 31.17
C SER A 1054 8.80 -46.17 31.94
N PRO A 1055 9.69 -46.56 32.88
CA PRO A 1055 10.61 -45.63 33.51
C PRO A 1055 11.62 -45.09 32.50
N ARG A 1056 12.24 -43.95 32.81
CA ARG A 1056 13.33 -43.37 32.02
C ARG A 1056 14.58 -43.15 32.85
N THR A 1057 15.70 -42.93 32.18
CA THR A 1057 16.93 -42.47 32.85
C THR A 1057 16.70 -41.07 33.44
N LEU A 1058 17.04 -40.91 34.71
CA LEU A 1058 16.93 -39.66 35.45
C LEU A 1058 18.28 -38.93 35.45
N SER A 1059 18.26 -37.61 35.49
CA SER A 1059 19.47 -36.82 35.74
C SER A 1059 19.93 -36.95 37.20
N ASP A 1060 21.20 -36.61 37.47
CA ASP A 1060 21.73 -36.61 38.84
C ASP A 1060 20.91 -35.71 39.79
N VAL A 1061 20.35 -34.61 39.26
CA VAL A 1061 19.48 -33.70 40.02
C VAL A 1061 18.15 -34.38 40.34
N GLU A 1062 17.51 -34.98 39.33
CA GLU A 1062 16.23 -35.69 39.50
C GLU A 1062 16.36 -36.90 40.44
N GLU A 1063 17.45 -37.66 40.39
CA GLU A 1063 17.69 -38.77 41.33
C GLU A 1063 17.85 -38.29 42.78
N SER A 1064 18.54 -37.16 42.98
CA SER A 1064 18.67 -36.55 44.30
C SER A 1064 17.30 -36.13 44.84
N SER A 1065 16.50 -35.42 44.03
CA SER A 1065 15.16 -34.96 44.42
C SER A 1065 14.19 -36.12 44.63
N LEU A 1066 14.24 -37.16 43.81
CA LEU A 1066 13.40 -38.35 43.95
C LEU A 1066 13.71 -39.11 45.24
N SER A 1067 14.97 -39.15 45.66
CA SER A 1067 15.40 -39.83 46.89
C SER A 1067 14.83 -39.18 48.15
N GLU A 1068 14.60 -37.85 48.15
CA GLU A 1068 13.97 -37.14 49.27
C GLU A 1068 12.48 -37.46 49.46
N LEU A 1069 11.84 -38.05 48.44
CA LEU A 1069 10.42 -38.39 48.44
C LEU A 1069 10.13 -39.83 48.89
N LEU A 1070 11.16 -40.66 49.10
CA LEU A 1070 10.99 -42.08 49.43
C LEU A 1070 10.13 -42.31 50.67
N GLU A 1071 10.24 -41.46 51.69
CA GLU A 1071 9.43 -41.55 52.90
C GLU A 1071 8.06 -40.85 52.78
N LYS A 1072 7.93 -39.84 51.89
CA LYS A 1072 6.73 -38.99 51.76
C LYS A 1072 5.71 -39.56 50.79
N ASP A 1073 6.17 -40.12 49.68
CA ASP A 1073 5.36 -40.72 48.63
C ASP A 1073 6.08 -41.93 48.02
N PRO A 1074 6.12 -43.07 48.74
CA PRO A 1074 6.80 -44.27 48.28
C PRO A 1074 6.18 -44.85 47.00
N ALA A 1075 4.89 -44.62 46.76
CA ALA A 1075 4.21 -45.06 45.54
C ALA A 1075 4.69 -44.28 44.32
N TYR A 1076 4.85 -42.96 44.43
CA TYR A 1076 5.45 -42.14 43.39
C TYR A 1076 6.91 -42.53 43.09
N VAL A 1077 7.73 -42.72 44.12
CA VAL A 1077 9.13 -43.16 43.91
C VAL A 1077 9.19 -44.51 43.22
N LYS A 1078 8.35 -45.45 43.64
CA LYS A 1078 8.23 -46.76 42.97
C LYS A 1078 7.79 -46.60 41.51
N GLY A 1079 6.78 -45.77 41.24
CA GLY A 1079 6.28 -45.58 39.87
C GLY A 1079 7.28 -44.91 38.93
N VAL A 1080 8.06 -43.95 39.43
CA VAL A 1080 9.13 -43.33 38.64
C VAL A 1080 10.25 -44.34 38.31
N LYS A 1081 10.63 -45.22 39.25
CA LYS A 1081 11.72 -46.19 39.06
C LYS A 1081 11.31 -47.48 38.34
N GLU A 1082 10.10 -47.95 38.57
CA GLU A 1082 9.59 -49.23 38.07
C GLU A 1082 8.55 -49.06 36.93
N GLY A 1083 8.13 -47.83 36.62
CA GLY A 1083 7.09 -47.51 35.64
C GLY A 1083 5.68 -47.48 36.22
N TRP A 1084 4.70 -47.16 35.38
CA TRP A 1084 3.31 -46.96 35.78
C TRP A 1084 2.36 -47.80 34.94
N SER A 1085 1.49 -48.58 35.61
CA SER A 1085 0.38 -49.27 34.96
C SER A 1085 -0.88 -48.41 35.05
N ILE A 1086 -1.55 -48.18 33.93
CA ILE A 1086 -2.70 -47.28 33.82
C ILE A 1086 -3.83 -47.95 33.03
N LEU A 1087 -5.01 -48.05 33.63
CA LEU A 1087 -6.23 -48.50 32.97
C LEU A 1087 -7.10 -47.29 32.63
N PHE A 1088 -7.35 -47.03 31.35
CA PHE A 1088 -8.26 -45.98 30.90
C PHE A 1088 -9.62 -46.57 30.55
N THR A 1089 -10.68 -46.03 31.16
CA THR A 1089 -12.06 -46.52 30.98
C THR A 1089 -12.85 -45.74 29.94
N GLY A 1090 -12.38 -44.56 29.53
CA GLY A 1090 -13.13 -43.67 28.64
C GLY A 1090 -14.29 -42.91 29.32
N MET A 1091 -14.54 -43.15 30.62
CA MET A 1091 -15.70 -42.63 31.33
C MET A 1091 -15.39 -41.42 32.20
N LYS A 1092 -16.42 -40.67 32.61
CA LYS A 1092 -16.25 -39.47 33.45
C LYS A 1092 -15.87 -39.85 34.88
N GLN A 1093 -16.52 -40.85 35.45
CA GLN A 1093 -16.17 -41.41 36.74
C GLN A 1093 -15.04 -42.44 36.58
N GLN A 1094 -13.98 -42.33 37.39
CA GLN A 1094 -12.77 -43.16 37.28
C GLN A 1094 -12.27 -43.31 35.82
N ASN A 1095 -12.04 -42.17 35.15
CA ASN A 1095 -11.54 -42.12 33.76
C ASN A 1095 -10.23 -42.90 33.56
N SER A 1096 -9.36 -42.87 34.58
CA SER A 1096 -8.12 -43.62 34.63
C SER A 1096 -7.87 -44.16 36.04
N ILE A 1097 -7.35 -45.39 36.14
CA ILE A 1097 -6.76 -45.98 37.35
C ILE A 1097 -5.25 -46.05 37.15
N ILE A 1098 -4.45 -45.57 38.10
CA ILE A 1098 -2.99 -45.49 38.00
C ILE A 1098 -2.37 -46.22 39.19
N LYS A 1099 -1.41 -47.11 38.92
CA LYS A 1099 -0.65 -47.83 39.93
C LYS A 1099 0.83 -47.89 39.58
N ALA A 1100 1.68 -47.82 40.61
CA ALA A 1100 3.11 -47.95 40.48
C ALA A 1100 3.55 -49.39 40.19
N GLY A 1101 4.51 -49.53 39.27
CA GLY A 1101 5.06 -50.79 38.79
C GLY A 1101 4.15 -51.53 37.80
N LEU A 1102 4.58 -52.73 37.42
CA LEU A 1102 3.83 -53.64 36.57
C LEU A 1102 2.65 -54.25 37.34
N GLN A 1103 1.43 -54.03 36.86
CA GLN A 1103 0.20 -54.62 37.40
C GLN A 1103 -0.48 -55.49 36.34
N THR A 1104 -1.29 -56.44 36.78
CA THR A 1104 -2.15 -57.23 35.88
C THR A 1104 -3.46 -56.48 35.61
N ARG A 1105 -4.16 -56.81 34.52
CA ARG A 1105 -5.51 -56.25 34.26
C ARG A 1105 -6.47 -56.52 35.40
N ASP A 1106 -6.44 -57.73 35.96
CA ASP A 1106 -7.30 -58.13 37.07
C ASP A 1106 -7.06 -57.27 38.32
N ASP A 1107 -5.80 -56.94 38.63
CA ASP A 1107 -5.48 -56.08 39.77
C ASP A 1107 -5.95 -54.65 39.55
N MET A 1108 -5.88 -54.14 38.32
CA MET A 1108 -6.38 -52.80 37.98
C MET A 1108 -7.91 -52.72 38.02
N VAL A 1109 -8.61 -53.79 37.63
CA VAL A 1109 -10.08 -53.86 37.65
C VAL A 1109 -10.62 -53.88 39.09
N LYS A 1110 -9.91 -54.52 40.03
CA LYS A 1110 -10.29 -54.53 41.46
C LYS A 1110 -10.30 -53.14 42.11
N GLU A 1111 -9.56 -52.19 41.54
CA GLU A 1111 -9.47 -50.82 42.04
C GLU A 1111 -10.63 -49.92 41.54
N LEU A 1112 -11.47 -50.42 40.62
CA LEU A 1112 -12.71 -49.75 40.23
C LEU A 1112 -13.72 -49.81 41.38
N SER A 1113 -14.20 -48.63 41.79
CA SER A 1113 -15.11 -48.47 42.91
C SER A 1113 -16.51 -49.00 42.59
N GLU A 1114 -17.29 -49.33 43.62
CA GLU A 1114 -18.71 -49.70 43.44
C GLU A 1114 -19.51 -48.61 42.73
N SER A 1115 -19.12 -47.34 42.89
CA SER A 1115 -19.78 -46.22 42.25
C SER A 1115 -19.63 -46.24 40.72
N PHE A 1116 -18.46 -46.64 40.19
CA PHE A 1116 -18.23 -46.78 38.75
C PHE A 1116 -19.16 -47.83 38.12
N TRP A 1117 -19.23 -49.00 38.74
CA TRP A 1117 -20.06 -50.10 38.25
C TRP A 1117 -21.56 -49.78 38.33
N SER A 1118 -21.98 -49.03 39.34
CA SER A 1118 -23.36 -48.57 39.50
C SER A 1118 -23.74 -47.48 38.48
N GLU A 1119 -22.85 -46.50 38.25
CA GLU A 1119 -23.11 -45.41 37.29
C GLU A 1119 -23.21 -45.91 35.83
N TYR A 1120 -22.51 -47.00 35.50
CA TYR A 1120 -22.40 -47.55 34.14
C TYR A 1120 -22.95 -48.97 34.00
N GLU A 1121 -23.97 -49.33 34.79
CA GLU A 1121 -24.61 -50.65 34.75
C GLU A 1121 -25.23 -51.01 33.38
N ASP A 1122 -25.56 -49.99 32.57
CA ASP A 1122 -26.15 -50.15 31.24
C ASP A 1122 -25.10 -50.29 30.12
N LYS A 1123 -23.80 -50.32 30.47
CA LYS A 1123 -22.67 -50.41 29.55
C LYS A 1123 -21.86 -51.68 29.80
N SER A 1124 -21.24 -52.21 28.74
CA SER A 1124 -20.26 -53.30 28.85
C SER A 1124 -18.87 -52.81 28.43
N PHE A 1125 -17.85 -53.20 29.17
CA PHE A 1125 -16.47 -52.78 28.95
C PHE A 1125 -15.63 -53.96 28.52
N TRP A 1126 -14.77 -53.76 27.51
CA TRP A 1126 -14.01 -54.84 26.87
C TRP A 1126 -12.56 -54.43 26.69
N PHE A 1127 -11.63 -55.32 26.99
CA PHE A 1127 -10.23 -55.14 26.60
C PHE A 1127 -10.07 -55.43 25.09
N LEU A 1128 -8.99 -54.92 24.51
CA LEU A 1128 -8.77 -54.97 23.06
C LEU A 1128 -8.52 -56.39 22.51
N ASP A 1129 -8.22 -57.37 23.35
CA ASP A 1129 -8.11 -58.78 22.95
C ASP A 1129 -9.46 -59.52 22.94
N GLY A 1130 -10.57 -58.82 23.25
CA GLY A 1130 -11.91 -59.38 23.29
C GLY A 1130 -12.32 -59.98 24.64
N THR A 1131 -11.50 -59.81 25.70
CA THR A 1131 -11.90 -60.19 27.06
C THR A 1131 -12.82 -59.13 27.68
N GLU A 1132 -13.92 -59.57 28.29
CA GLU A 1132 -14.88 -58.67 28.95
C GLU A 1132 -14.34 -58.24 30.33
N MET A 1133 -14.34 -56.93 30.62
CA MET A 1133 -13.95 -56.38 31.90
C MET A 1133 -15.09 -56.57 32.92
N LYS A 1134 -15.02 -57.67 33.66
CA LYS A 1134 -16.03 -58.04 34.66
C LYS A 1134 -15.66 -57.55 36.05
N ARG A 1135 -16.68 -57.25 36.85
CA ARG A 1135 -16.52 -57.06 38.30
C ARG A 1135 -15.95 -58.37 38.90
N ILE A 1136 -14.75 -58.27 39.47
CA ILE A 1136 -14.03 -59.37 40.13
C ILE A 1136 -14.39 -59.42 41.62
#